data_AF-A0A518VBU8-F1
#
_entry.id   AF-A0A518VBU8-F1
#
_cell.length_a   1.000
_cell.length_b   1.000
_cell.length_c   1.000
_cell.angle_alpha   90.00
_cell.angle_beta   90.00
_cell.angle_gamma   90.00
#
_symmetry.space_group_name_H-M   'P 1'
#
loop_
_entity.id
_entity.type
_entity.pdbx_description
1 polymer ?
#
loop_
_entity_poly.entity_id
_entity_poly.type
_entity_poly.pdbx_seq_one_letter_code
_entity_poly.pdbx_strand_id
1 'polypeptide(L)'
;MKGKNSLTLRCLLIVVLLMQMVFAPVTALASKIEVSMVGRQIDSLLEKLSRDELSKGMYAGISIYNLSKDAVLYQHEADKSFIPASNMKLFIVAATLEELGADYQFKTEVYSDGKVSQNGVLQGNLVLKGYGDPTLQPKDLQKIATELKQKGITSIQGQVYVDESYFDDTRLGPAWMWDDEVYAYSAQISGLSLHKNSMEAVITPAKEVGKPATVTITPINEYVRVISTVSTTDSKESEITVERTIGHNQLVVKGTIGKDAIPYGEDVTMEDPSLFAGDVFQSILQSEGITLVEKKSVQKTSLLKGTPLVTHYSRPLLEIILELNKDSDNFYAEMLTKTMGVVKKGEGSWNAGTQAITEVLREAKFPGKYQQVDGSGLSRLDLITPNQMMALLRYVQKKEYRDAFEASLPIAGVDGTLKSRMKETKAANNLMAKTGSMGGVNSLSGYVIATNGDKLAFSIMINGIYKSKFATQLQDAIGTALANYPMVPETPSQTPAPPIYELSALLDPLWEDPALANMHGSMIVTSLDRTGIEATLYAHQADRWLTPGTIIKELTSIGALLTLGENYSFKTEVLFSKPANASGVVEGDVILKGYGDPTLRADHQNDDEGQGPTLEQLVGFLTDKGIKQVNGNILVDQSYFDHQLVGLGWTWDAEKQLAKVSALTSEAGKVKLHYKPGLKKGDPVIFDMWPKTSYVAIFQDATTVSKGAENTFLMKKDRAKNVLHMVGGLPIGMKEQQELISVEEPAIYSGVLFLQKMQDMGIRLAPTSKVLLGAVPVESVKIGEVQSVPLQDILVWQNKNDDHLFAEMINKAIGARKTSKGTTEAGIAATQDILKSWGVNTNYDMLDASGVTRYNLLSARQLNDALVRLAGQAEYPAFYNSLSIAGVDGTLKDRLKRTDAQGNLRALSSQSQGVSSITGYVTTKGNERLAVTLILNGYTNSREEISRWEDKVMELLASYQD
;
A
#
# COMPACT_ATOMS: atom_id res chain seq x y z
N MET A 1 -15.53 -10.86 -93.33
CA MET A 1 -14.57 -9.87 -92.81
C MET A 1 -15.30 -8.86 -91.93
N LYS A 2 -14.82 -8.70 -90.68
CA LYS A 2 -14.91 -7.55 -89.75
C LYS A 2 -16.22 -6.75 -89.74
N GLY A 3 -16.98 -6.65 -88.65
CA GLY A 3 -16.69 -6.92 -87.24
C GLY A 3 -17.59 -6.02 -86.42
N LYS A 4 -18.70 -6.58 -85.95
CA LYS A 4 -19.67 -5.99 -85.01
C LYS A 4 -18.94 -5.57 -83.74
N ASN A 5 -18.82 -4.27 -83.46
CA ASN A 5 -18.22 -3.77 -82.20
C ASN A 5 -18.65 -2.33 -81.87
N SER A 6 -19.95 -2.01 -81.91
CA SER A 6 -20.43 -0.70 -81.40
C SER A 6 -21.61 -0.77 -80.43
N LEU A 7 -22.30 -1.91 -80.31
CA LEU A 7 -23.40 -2.07 -79.34
C LEU A 7 -22.94 -2.63 -77.98
N THR A 8 -21.92 -3.48 -77.96
CA THR A 8 -21.39 -4.10 -76.73
C THR A 8 -20.60 -3.12 -75.86
N LEU A 9 -19.97 -2.08 -76.44
CA LEU A 9 -19.16 -1.14 -75.67
C LEU A 9 -20.02 -0.08 -74.92
N ARG A 10 -21.22 0.24 -75.41
CA ARG A 10 -22.14 1.18 -74.74
C ARG A 10 -22.93 0.54 -73.60
N CYS A 11 -23.28 -0.74 -73.71
CA CYS A 11 -23.89 -1.48 -72.58
C CYS A 11 -22.87 -1.83 -71.48
N LEU A 12 -21.60 -2.11 -71.83
CA LEU A 12 -20.58 -2.39 -70.82
C LEU A 12 -20.20 -1.15 -70.01
N LEU A 13 -20.13 0.05 -70.64
CA LEU A 13 -19.84 1.29 -69.90
C LEU A 13 -20.98 1.71 -68.97
N ILE A 14 -22.24 1.50 -69.36
CA ILE A 14 -23.40 1.83 -68.52
C ILE A 14 -23.53 0.85 -67.34
N VAL A 15 -23.22 -0.44 -67.53
CA VAL A 15 -23.21 -1.44 -66.44
C VAL A 15 -22.01 -1.25 -65.50
N VAL A 16 -20.84 -0.83 -66.00
CA VAL A 16 -19.68 -0.51 -65.15
C VAL A 16 -19.87 0.81 -64.38
N LEU A 17 -20.49 1.84 -64.96
CA LEU A 17 -20.83 3.08 -64.24
C LEU A 17 -22.00 2.90 -63.25
N LEU A 18 -22.98 2.03 -63.52
CA LEU A 18 -24.04 1.68 -62.57
C LEU A 18 -23.56 0.73 -61.45
N MET A 19 -22.59 -0.15 -61.71
CA MET A 19 -21.96 -0.97 -60.66
C MET A 19 -20.99 -0.17 -59.76
N GLN A 20 -20.45 0.95 -60.23
CA GLN A 20 -19.61 1.83 -59.40
C GLN A 20 -20.41 2.81 -58.52
N MET A 21 -21.73 2.95 -58.70
CA MET A 21 -22.58 3.80 -57.85
C MET A 21 -23.39 3.05 -56.78
N VAL A 22 -23.29 1.72 -56.67
CA VAL A 22 -24.14 0.92 -55.73
C VAL A 22 -23.37 0.27 -54.57
N PHE A 23 -22.05 0.46 -54.46
CA PHE A 23 -21.28 -0.02 -53.30
C PHE A 23 -20.31 1.01 -52.73
N ALA A 24 -20.76 2.25 -52.54
CA ALA A 24 -20.23 3.05 -51.45
C ALA A 24 -21.11 2.78 -50.22
N PRO A 25 -20.60 2.19 -49.12
CA PRO A 25 -21.32 2.24 -47.87
C PRO A 25 -21.26 3.69 -47.41
N VAL A 26 -22.29 4.47 -47.75
CA VAL A 26 -22.57 5.78 -47.14
C VAL A 26 -22.74 5.62 -45.61
N THR A 27 -22.98 4.40 -45.13
CA THR A 27 -22.95 4.02 -43.71
C THR A 27 -21.54 3.86 -43.12
N ALA A 28 -20.49 3.60 -43.91
CA ALA A 28 -19.11 3.45 -43.40
C ALA A 28 -18.31 4.76 -43.40
N LEU A 29 -18.67 5.74 -44.25
CA LEU A 29 -18.13 7.10 -44.13
C LEU A 29 -18.77 7.87 -42.98
N ALA A 30 -20.08 7.72 -42.75
CA ALA A 30 -20.75 8.33 -41.60
C ALA A 30 -20.21 7.78 -40.26
N SER A 31 -19.91 6.47 -40.17
CA SER A 31 -19.31 5.89 -38.96
C SER A 31 -17.86 6.34 -38.73
N LYS A 32 -17.04 6.51 -39.78
CA LYS A 32 -15.70 7.11 -39.66
C LYS A 32 -15.73 8.60 -39.29
N ILE A 33 -16.76 9.35 -39.70
CA ILE A 33 -16.93 10.77 -39.35
C ILE A 33 -17.47 10.94 -37.92
N GLU A 34 -18.38 10.07 -37.44
CA GLU A 34 -18.90 10.08 -36.06
C GLU A 34 -17.83 9.77 -35.01
N VAL A 35 -16.91 8.83 -35.29
CA VAL A 35 -15.71 8.54 -34.48
C VAL A 35 -14.80 9.78 -34.33
N SER A 36 -14.97 10.80 -35.19
CA SER A 36 -14.04 11.93 -35.27
C SER A 36 -14.40 13.15 -34.41
N MET A 37 -15.66 13.38 -34.00
CA MET A 37 -16.03 14.62 -33.26
C MET A 37 -15.85 14.52 -31.74
N VAL A 38 -16.42 13.47 -31.12
CA VAL A 38 -16.20 13.20 -29.68
C VAL A 38 -14.72 12.97 -29.42
N GLY A 39 -14.05 12.20 -30.28
CA GLY A 39 -12.61 11.95 -30.17
C GLY A 39 -11.79 13.24 -30.19
N ARG A 40 -12.02 14.13 -31.18
CA ARG A 40 -11.33 15.44 -31.24
C ARG A 40 -11.54 16.29 -29.99
N GLN A 41 -12.73 16.28 -29.39
CA GLN A 41 -12.99 17.02 -28.16
C GLN A 41 -12.21 16.41 -26.98
N ILE A 42 -12.19 15.08 -26.85
CA ILE A 42 -11.43 14.39 -25.81
C ILE A 42 -9.92 14.65 -26.00
N ASP A 43 -9.40 14.54 -27.22
CA ASP A 43 -8.00 14.85 -27.53
C ASP A 43 -7.64 16.29 -27.15
N SER A 44 -8.53 17.26 -27.41
CA SER A 44 -8.34 18.66 -27.01
C SER A 44 -8.35 18.85 -25.48
N LEU A 45 -9.19 18.11 -24.75
CA LEU A 45 -9.20 18.13 -23.29
C LEU A 45 -7.90 17.55 -22.71
N LEU A 46 -7.39 16.45 -23.27
CA LEU A 46 -6.12 15.83 -22.88
C LEU A 46 -4.94 16.77 -23.17
N GLU A 47 -4.94 17.40 -24.34
CA GLU A 47 -3.91 18.37 -24.74
C GLU A 47 -3.88 19.60 -23.82
N LYS A 48 -5.04 20.10 -23.39
CA LYS A 48 -5.10 21.22 -22.44
C LYS A 48 -4.43 20.87 -21.11
N LEU A 49 -4.60 19.63 -20.63
CA LEU A 49 -4.03 19.18 -19.37
C LEU A 49 -2.52 18.92 -19.45
N SER A 50 -2.02 18.45 -20.60
CA SER A 50 -0.58 18.24 -20.79
C SER A 50 0.24 19.53 -20.83
N ARG A 51 -0.43 20.68 -21.03
CA ARG A 51 0.19 22.02 -21.05
C ARG A 51 0.09 22.78 -19.73
N ASP A 52 -0.73 22.32 -18.78
CA ASP A 52 -0.87 22.96 -17.46
C ASP A 52 0.12 22.32 -16.47
N GLU A 53 0.98 23.13 -15.86
CA GLU A 53 2.02 22.68 -14.92
C GLU A 53 1.47 21.85 -13.75
N LEU A 54 0.21 22.07 -13.36
CA LEU A 54 -0.41 21.33 -12.25
C LEU A 54 -1.02 19.99 -12.68
N SER A 55 -1.10 19.71 -13.99
CA SER A 55 -1.61 18.44 -14.55
C SER A 55 -0.69 17.75 -15.56
N LYS A 56 0.45 18.34 -15.91
CA LYS A 56 1.40 17.82 -16.91
C LYS A 56 1.88 16.39 -16.64
N GLY A 57 1.94 15.98 -15.37
CA GLY A 57 2.31 14.63 -14.95
C GLY A 57 1.21 13.58 -15.05
N MET A 58 -0.05 14.01 -15.19
CA MET A 58 -1.21 13.13 -15.25
C MET A 58 -1.27 12.41 -16.60
N TYR A 59 -1.76 11.17 -16.57
CA TYR A 59 -2.03 10.39 -17.78
C TYR A 59 -3.33 9.62 -17.64
N ALA A 60 -3.99 9.40 -18.78
CA ALA A 60 -5.33 8.84 -18.84
C ALA A 60 -5.40 7.65 -19.78
N GLY A 61 -6.23 6.67 -19.41
CA GLY A 61 -6.68 5.58 -20.26
C GLY A 61 -8.19 5.69 -20.45
N ILE A 62 -8.63 5.68 -21.71
CA ILE A 62 -10.04 5.93 -22.06
C ILE A 62 -10.50 4.88 -23.07
N SER A 63 -11.67 4.29 -22.83
CA SER A 63 -12.36 3.43 -23.79
C SER A 63 -13.85 3.77 -23.79
N ILE A 64 -14.41 4.06 -24.98
CA ILE A 64 -15.80 4.45 -25.16
C ILE A 64 -16.44 3.58 -26.24
N TYR A 65 -17.60 3.02 -25.93
CA TYR A 65 -18.31 2.08 -26.78
C TYR A 65 -19.79 2.43 -26.90
N ASN A 66 -20.31 2.45 -28.13
CA ASN A 66 -21.73 2.59 -28.39
C ASN A 66 -22.40 1.21 -28.35
N LEU A 67 -23.17 0.94 -27.29
CA LEU A 67 -23.87 -0.34 -27.12
C LEU A 67 -25.04 -0.49 -28.10
N SER A 68 -25.69 0.61 -28.48
CA SER A 68 -26.81 0.60 -29.44
C SER A 68 -26.35 0.20 -30.85
N LYS A 69 -25.13 0.60 -31.23
CA LYS A 69 -24.55 0.37 -32.58
C LYS A 69 -23.49 -0.76 -32.61
N ASP A 70 -23.16 -1.36 -31.46
CA ASP A 70 -22.07 -2.33 -31.27
C ASP A 70 -20.73 -1.84 -31.88
N ALA A 71 -20.35 -0.59 -31.61
CA ALA A 71 -19.18 0.06 -32.22
C ALA A 71 -18.32 0.81 -31.21
N VAL A 72 -16.98 0.71 -31.35
CA VAL A 72 -16.02 1.55 -30.61
C VAL A 72 -16.14 2.98 -31.10
N LEU A 73 -16.27 3.94 -30.18
CA LEU A 73 -16.32 5.38 -30.50
C LEU A 73 -14.97 6.06 -30.32
N TYR A 74 -14.21 5.70 -29.29
CA TYR A 74 -12.92 6.30 -28.98
C TYR A 74 -12.09 5.42 -28.06
N GLN A 75 -10.77 5.44 -28.24
CA GLN A 75 -9.78 4.78 -27.39
C GLN A 75 -8.54 5.65 -27.26
N HIS A 76 -7.99 5.74 -26.05
CA HIS A 76 -6.72 6.39 -25.75
C HIS A 76 -6.01 5.60 -24.65
N GLU A 77 -4.78 5.13 -24.91
CA GLU A 77 -4.03 4.22 -24.02
C GLU A 77 -4.89 3.08 -23.44
N ALA A 78 -5.88 2.60 -24.21
CA ALA A 78 -6.96 1.76 -23.70
C ALA A 78 -6.52 0.33 -23.32
N ASP A 79 -5.32 -0.06 -23.76
CA ASP A 79 -4.68 -1.34 -23.44
C ASP A 79 -3.55 -1.18 -22.40
N LYS A 80 -3.30 0.01 -21.86
CA LYS A 80 -2.35 0.20 -20.76
C LYS A 80 -3.01 -0.10 -19.41
N SER A 81 -2.22 -0.61 -18.46
CA SER A 81 -2.70 -0.99 -17.13
C SER A 81 -2.69 0.21 -16.17
N PHE A 82 -3.84 0.46 -15.55
CA PHE A 82 -4.04 1.49 -14.55
C PHE A 82 -4.39 0.86 -13.21
N ILE A 83 -4.07 1.59 -12.14
CA ILE A 83 -4.62 1.32 -10.80
C ILE A 83 -6.08 1.82 -10.84
N PRO A 84 -7.09 0.95 -10.68
CA PRO A 84 -8.47 1.35 -10.92
C PRO A 84 -9.12 2.08 -9.74
N ALA A 85 -8.55 1.99 -8.54
CA ALA A 85 -9.22 2.30 -7.29
C ALA A 85 -10.60 1.57 -7.22
N SER A 86 -11.61 2.19 -6.62
CA SER A 86 -12.95 1.60 -6.43
C SER A 86 -13.71 1.20 -7.70
N ASN A 87 -13.17 1.38 -8.89
CA ASN A 87 -13.71 0.72 -10.09
C ASN A 87 -13.52 -0.81 -10.06
N MET A 88 -12.58 -1.34 -9.26
CA MET A 88 -12.42 -2.79 -9.06
C MET A 88 -13.71 -3.45 -8.51
N LYS A 89 -14.48 -2.70 -7.71
CA LYS A 89 -15.77 -3.15 -7.15
C LYS A 89 -16.77 -3.62 -8.22
N LEU A 90 -16.68 -3.11 -9.45
CA LEU A 90 -17.55 -3.56 -10.54
C LEU A 90 -17.31 -5.03 -10.90
N PHE A 91 -16.08 -5.53 -10.77
CA PHE A 91 -15.76 -6.94 -11.04
C PHE A 91 -16.37 -7.86 -9.99
N ILE A 92 -16.19 -7.55 -8.69
CA ILE A 92 -16.78 -8.35 -7.62
C ILE A 92 -18.32 -8.29 -7.63
N VAL A 93 -18.93 -7.14 -7.94
CA VAL A 93 -20.39 -7.03 -8.06
C VAL A 93 -20.92 -7.88 -9.21
N ALA A 94 -20.29 -7.83 -10.40
CA ALA A 94 -20.70 -8.67 -11.51
C ALA A 94 -20.54 -10.17 -11.19
N ALA A 95 -19.42 -10.56 -10.60
CA ALA A 95 -19.14 -11.96 -10.27
C ALA A 95 -20.08 -12.52 -9.20
N THR A 96 -20.40 -11.72 -8.17
CA THR A 96 -21.31 -12.17 -7.09
C THR A 96 -22.76 -12.23 -7.56
N LEU A 97 -23.20 -11.30 -8.43
CA LEU A 97 -24.51 -11.39 -9.05
C LEU A 97 -24.65 -12.62 -9.97
N GLU A 98 -23.61 -12.95 -10.74
CA GLU A 98 -23.61 -14.13 -11.61
C GLU A 98 -23.66 -15.44 -10.78
N GLU A 99 -22.87 -15.54 -9.71
CA GLU A 99 -22.74 -16.80 -8.97
C GLU A 99 -23.82 -16.99 -7.90
N LEU A 100 -24.13 -15.95 -7.13
CA LEU A 100 -24.99 -16.04 -5.95
C LEU A 100 -26.44 -15.62 -6.23
N GLY A 101 -26.63 -14.72 -7.20
CA GLY A 101 -27.91 -14.10 -7.48
C GLY A 101 -28.28 -12.98 -6.49
N ALA A 102 -29.18 -12.09 -6.91
CA ALA A 102 -29.56 -10.89 -6.18
C ALA A 102 -30.26 -11.15 -4.83
N ASP A 103 -30.89 -12.31 -4.68
CA ASP A 103 -31.64 -12.71 -3.48
C ASP A 103 -30.80 -13.46 -2.43
N TYR A 104 -29.50 -13.66 -2.69
CA TYR A 104 -28.62 -14.35 -1.76
C TYR A 104 -28.60 -13.64 -0.39
N GLN A 105 -28.70 -14.43 0.69
CA GLN A 105 -28.60 -13.95 2.06
C GLN A 105 -27.48 -14.70 2.78
N PHE A 106 -26.67 -13.96 3.51
CA PHE A 106 -25.68 -14.50 4.42
C PHE A 106 -26.36 -14.97 5.70
N LYS A 107 -25.70 -15.87 6.43
CA LYS A 107 -26.21 -16.36 7.70
C LYS A 107 -25.24 -16.16 8.85
N THR A 108 -25.80 -15.96 10.03
CA THR A 108 -25.10 -15.98 11.31
C THR A 108 -25.84 -16.94 12.23
N GLU A 109 -25.13 -17.87 12.84
CA GLU A 109 -25.76 -18.99 13.58
C GLU A 109 -25.24 -19.07 15.02
N VAL A 110 -26.12 -19.40 15.96
CA VAL A 110 -25.76 -19.67 17.35
C VAL A 110 -25.89 -21.16 17.63
N TYR A 111 -24.81 -21.77 18.12
CA TYR A 111 -24.77 -23.18 18.51
C TYR A 111 -24.59 -23.34 20.01
N SER A 112 -24.84 -24.55 20.50
CA SER A 112 -24.42 -24.99 21.81
C SER A 112 -23.91 -26.42 21.82
N ASP A 113 -22.95 -26.71 22.69
CA ASP A 113 -22.47 -28.07 23.01
C ASP A 113 -23.15 -28.65 24.28
N GLY A 114 -24.06 -27.88 24.89
CA GLY A 114 -24.74 -28.21 26.13
C GLY A 114 -26.20 -28.58 25.99
N LYS A 115 -26.85 -28.83 27.13
CA LYS A 115 -28.30 -29.03 27.22
C LYS A 115 -28.94 -27.92 28.05
N VAL A 116 -30.13 -27.50 27.65
CA VAL A 116 -30.96 -26.58 28.44
C VAL A 116 -31.73 -27.40 29.47
N SER A 117 -31.53 -27.09 30.74
CA SER A 117 -32.28 -27.69 31.85
C SER A 117 -33.73 -27.21 31.89
N GLN A 118 -34.59 -27.88 32.65
CA GLN A 118 -36.00 -27.48 32.82
C GLN A 118 -36.16 -26.06 33.38
N ASN A 119 -35.17 -25.55 34.13
CA ASN A 119 -35.19 -24.21 34.71
C ASN A 119 -34.61 -23.13 33.76
N GLY A 120 -34.29 -23.49 32.51
CA GLY A 120 -33.76 -22.58 31.50
C GLY A 120 -32.25 -22.33 31.57
N VAL A 121 -31.53 -23.08 32.41
CA VAL A 121 -30.06 -23.02 32.49
C VAL A 121 -29.44 -23.85 31.37
N LEU A 122 -28.68 -23.22 30.48
CA LEU A 122 -27.82 -23.90 29.52
C LEU A 122 -26.55 -24.43 30.21
N GLN A 123 -26.44 -25.75 30.30
CA GLN A 123 -25.27 -26.46 30.83
C GLN A 123 -24.29 -26.78 29.69
N GLY A 124 -23.59 -25.75 29.24
CA GLY A 124 -22.60 -25.81 28.19
C GLY A 124 -22.33 -24.43 27.63
N ASN A 125 -21.56 -24.40 26.55
CA ASN A 125 -21.09 -23.19 25.90
C ASN A 125 -22.07 -22.76 24.80
N LEU A 126 -22.03 -21.46 24.46
CA LEU A 126 -22.58 -20.93 23.23
C LEU A 126 -21.46 -20.65 22.24
N VAL A 127 -21.72 -20.86 20.95
CA VAL A 127 -20.81 -20.47 19.87
C VAL A 127 -21.57 -19.58 18.90
N LEU A 128 -21.16 -18.33 18.76
CA LEU A 128 -21.63 -17.44 17.71
C LEU A 128 -20.75 -17.63 16.47
N LYS A 129 -21.32 -18.19 15.40
CA LYS A 129 -20.59 -18.51 14.17
C LYS A 129 -21.02 -17.58 13.03
N GLY A 130 -20.04 -16.92 12.43
CA GLY A 130 -20.25 -16.11 11.24
C GLY A 130 -19.95 -16.89 9.97
N TYR A 131 -20.77 -16.65 8.94
CA TYR A 131 -20.57 -17.17 7.57
C TYR A 131 -20.39 -16.04 6.56
N GLY A 132 -19.67 -14.99 6.97
CA GLY A 132 -19.34 -13.86 6.10
C GLY A 132 -20.44 -12.82 5.92
N ASP A 133 -21.43 -12.74 6.83
CA ASP A 133 -22.44 -11.68 6.81
C ASP A 133 -21.79 -10.30 7.04
N PRO A 134 -21.78 -9.40 6.04
CA PRO A 134 -21.17 -8.10 6.21
C PRO A 134 -22.11 -7.07 6.86
N THR A 135 -23.38 -7.42 7.06
CA THR A 135 -24.44 -6.48 7.43
C THR A 135 -24.86 -6.55 8.89
N LEU A 136 -24.37 -7.54 9.64
CA LEU A 136 -24.77 -7.80 11.03
C LEU A 136 -24.60 -6.54 11.90
N GLN A 137 -25.65 -6.17 12.62
CA GLN A 137 -25.68 -5.01 13.53
C GLN A 137 -25.98 -5.44 14.98
N PRO A 138 -25.69 -4.59 16.00
CA PRO A 138 -26.06 -4.87 17.39
C PRO A 138 -27.55 -5.19 17.59
N LYS A 139 -28.44 -4.52 16.84
CA LYS A 139 -29.89 -4.81 16.85
C LYS A 139 -30.24 -6.23 16.40
N ASP A 140 -29.42 -6.84 15.55
CA ASP A 140 -29.65 -8.20 15.05
C ASP A 140 -29.15 -9.22 16.07
N LEU A 141 -28.03 -8.93 16.75
CA LEU A 141 -27.60 -9.68 17.94
C LEU A 141 -28.65 -9.61 19.07
N GLN A 142 -29.32 -8.47 19.25
CA GLN A 142 -30.43 -8.33 20.20
C GLN A 142 -31.58 -9.27 19.85
N LYS A 143 -32.01 -9.32 18.58
CA LYS A 143 -33.03 -10.26 18.12
C LYS A 143 -32.62 -11.72 18.38
N ILE A 144 -31.37 -12.07 18.07
CA ILE A 144 -30.82 -13.41 18.36
C ILE A 144 -30.94 -13.73 19.85
N ALA A 145 -30.55 -12.80 20.74
CA ALA A 145 -30.66 -12.99 22.18
C ALA A 145 -32.12 -13.12 22.65
N THR A 146 -33.04 -12.32 22.10
CA THR A 146 -34.49 -12.46 22.36
C THR A 146 -35.00 -13.84 21.93
N GLU A 147 -34.58 -14.36 20.77
CA GLU A 147 -34.97 -15.70 20.30
C GLU A 147 -34.41 -16.83 21.16
N LEU A 148 -33.17 -16.71 21.65
CA LEU A 148 -32.60 -17.65 22.62
C LEU A 148 -33.43 -17.69 23.91
N LYS A 149 -33.87 -16.53 24.39
CA LYS A 149 -34.76 -16.41 25.55
C LYS A 149 -36.13 -17.04 25.30
N GLN A 150 -36.70 -16.84 24.12
CA GLN A 150 -37.96 -17.49 23.70
C GLN A 150 -37.85 -19.02 23.62
N LYS A 151 -36.65 -19.54 23.34
CA LYS A 151 -36.33 -20.99 23.41
C LYS A 151 -36.11 -21.50 24.84
N GLY A 152 -36.36 -20.66 25.86
CA GLY A 152 -36.33 -21.02 27.27
C GLY A 152 -34.95 -20.85 27.92
N ILE A 153 -33.97 -20.28 27.24
CA ILE A 153 -32.63 -20.04 27.82
C ILE A 153 -32.68 -18.76 28.67
N THR A 154 -32.52 -18.88 29.97
CA THR A 154 -32.53 -17.78 30.94
C THR A 154 -31.16 -17.54 31.59
N SER A 155 -30.28 -18.55 31.57
CA SER A 155 -28.90 -18.41 32.03
C SER A 155 -27.96 -19.39 31.32
N ILE A 156 -26.67 -19.05 31.23
CA ILE A 156 -25.62 -19.85 30.61
C ILE A 156 -24.54 -20.16 31.64
N GLN A 157 -24.26 -21.44 31.88
CA GLN A 157 -23.22 -21.89 32.81
C GLN A 157 -21.84 -21.97 32.15
N GLY A 158 -21.78 -22.21 30.84
CA GLY A 158 -20.53 -22.23 30.07
C GLY A 158 -20.10 -20.86 29.57
N GLN A 159 -19.24 -20.88 28.56
CA GLN A 159 -18.64 -19.70 27.94
C GLN A 159 -19.33 -19.33 26.63
N VAL A 160 -19.13 -18.08 26.21
CA VAL A 160 -19.46 -17.63 24.85
C VAL A 160 -18.18 -17.68 24.02
N TYR A 161 -18.19 -18.50 22.98
CA TYR A 161 -17.16 -18.57 21.96
C TYR A 161 -17.62 -17.90 20.68
N VAL A 162 -16.65 -17.51 19.85
CA VAL A 162 -16.87 -17.07 18.48
C VAL A 162 -16.18 -18.00 17.50
N ASP A 163 -16.80 -18.21 16.36
CA ASP A 163 -16.25 -19.00 15.26
C ASP A 163 -16.28 -18.17 13.98
N GLU A 164 -15.09 -17.77 13.53
CA GLU A 164 -14.86 -17.02 12.28
C GLU A 164 -14.24 -17.88 11.18
N SER A 165 -14.13 -19.20 11.38
CA SER A 165 -13.39 -20.15 10.52
C SER A 165 -13.94 -20.31 9.10
N TYR A 166 -15.00 -19.57 8.76
CA TYR A 166 -15.49 -19.46 7.38
C TYR A 166 -14.48 -18.77 6.47
N PHE A 167 -13.68 -17.83 7.01
CA PHE A 167 -12.56 -17.19 6.33
C PHE A 167 -11.23 -17.57 6.97
N ASP A 168 -10.13 -17.29 6.27
CA ASP A 168 -8.77 -17.42 6.80
C ASP A 168 -8.46 -16.41 7.92
N ASP A 169 -7.31 -16.56 8.58
CA ASP A 169 -6.84 -15.70 9.67
C ASP A 169 -6.08 -14.45 9.19
N THR A 170 -5.98 -14.24 7.87
CA THR A 170 -5.44 -13.01 7.29
C THR A 170 -6.53 -11.96 7.28
N ARG A 171 -6.41 -10.87 8.05
CA ARG A 171 -7.52 -9.91 8.24
C ARG A 171 -7.38 -8.59 7.49
N LEU A 172 -6.21 -8.26 6.96
CA LEU A 172 -6.00 -7.08 6.14
C LEU A 172 -5.74 -7.48 4.69
N GLY A 173 -6.28 -6.70 3.74
CA GLY A 173 -6.14 -7.00 2.32
C GLY A 173 -4.68 -6.94 1.85
N PRO A 174 -4.27 -7.75 0.86
CA PRO A 174 -2.86 -7.79 0.44
C PRO A 174 -2.39 -6.43 -0.09
N ALA A 175 -1.20 -6.01 0.33
CA ALA A 175 -0.62 -4.70 0.05
C ALA A 175 -1.47 -3.49 0.47
N TRP A 176 -2.34 -3.65 1.48
CA TRP A 176 -2.97 -2.51 2.15
C TRP A 176 -1.98 -1.79 3.05
N MET A 177 -2.22 -0.50 3.23
CA MET A 177 -1.34 0.37 3.99
C MET A 177 -1.65 0.25 5.47
N TRP A 178 -0.61 0.05 6.28
CA TRP A 178 -0.78 -0.08 7.74
C TRP A 178 -1.17 1.23 8.43
N ASP A 179 -0.88 2.39 7.84
CA ASP A 179 -1.28 3.71 8.32
C ASP A 179 -2.77 3.98 8.03
N ASP A 180 -3.39 3.20 7.13
CA ASP A 180 -4.83 3.23 6.91
C ASP A 180 -5.60 2.40 7.94
N GLU A 181 -4.93 1.56 8.72
CA GLU A 181 -5.53 0.52 9.56
C GLU A 181 -6.47 1.06 10.64
N VAL A 182 -6.33 2.33 11.04
CA VAL A 182 -7.23 3.00 12.01
C VAL A 182 -8.59 3.36 11.41
N TYR A 183 -8.65 3.59 10.08
CA TYR A 183 -9.84 4.11 9.42
C TYR A 183 -10.80 2.99 9.01
N ALA A 184 -12.10 3.22 9.16
CA ALA A 184 -13.14 2.23 8.88
C ALA A 184 -13.13 1.69 7.44
N TYR A 185 -12.61 2.45 6.47
CA TYR A 185 -12.49 1.97 5.09
C TYR A 185 -11.42 0.87 4.91
N SER A 186 -10.57 0.65 5.90
CA SER A 186 -9.52 -0.38 5.96
C SER A 186 -9.77 -1.36 7.12
N ALA A 187 -11.03 -1.50 7.55
CA ALA A 187 -11.40 -2.41 8.63
C ALA A 187 -10.99 -3.87 8.33
N GLN A 188 -10.57 -4.56 9.39
CA GLN A 188 -10.20 -5.97 9.30
C GLN A 188 -11.37 -6.85 8.85
N ILE A 189 -11.08 -7.84 8.01
CA ILE A 189 -12.06 -8.76 7.42
C ILE A 189 -12.08 -10.07 8.20
N SER A 190 -13.27 -10.48 8.65
CA SER A 190 -13.49 -11.71 9.42
C SER A 190 -14.76 -12.42 8.99
N GLY A 191 -14.76 -13.76 9.09
CA GLY A 191 -15.96 -14.58 8.86
C GLY A 191 -17.11 -14.23 9.81
N LEU A 192 -16.82 -13.67 10.99
CA LEU A 192 -17.80 -13.09 11.91
C LEU A 192 -17.50 -11.61 12.10
N SER A 193 -18.36 -10.77 11.53
CA SER A 193 -18.21 -9.32 11.53
C SER A 193 -19.44 -8.66 12.15
N LEU A 194 -19.26 -7.51 12.80
CA LEU A 194 -20.32 -6.75 13.42
C LEU A 194 -20.11 -5.26 13.14
N HIS A 195 -21.16 -4.56 12.70
CA HIS A 195 -21.12 -3.12 12.45
C HIS A 195 -19.94 -2.72 11.53
N LYS A 196 -19.75 -3.46 10.44
CA LYS A 196 -18.62 -3.30 9.49
C LYS A 196 -17.23 -3.34 10.13
N ASN A 197 -17.10 -3.96 11.31
CA ASN A 197 -15.87 -4.03 12.09
C ASN A 197 -15.29 -2.64 12.40
N SER A 198 -16.19 -1.70 12.66
CA SER A 198 -15.88 -0.36 13.13
C SER A 198 -16.70 0.00 14.36
N MET A 199 -16.33 1.09 15.00
CA MET A 199 -17.06 1.73 16.10
C MET A 199 -16.95 3.25 15.95
N GLU A 200 -17.98 3.97 16.37
CA GLU A 200 -17.97 5.43 16.37
C GLU A 200 -17.42 5.94 17.72
N ALA A 201 -16.34 6.71 17.68
CA ALA A 201 -15.81 7.46 18.81
C ALA A 201 -16.37 8.89 18.79
N VAL A 202 -17.07 9.29 19.86
CA VAL A 202 -17.66 10.63 20.00
C VAL A 202 -16.96 11.39 21.12
N ILE A 203 -16.31 12.50 20.76
CA ILE A 203 -15.60 13.41 21.65
C ILE A 203 -16.51 14.60 21.95
N THR A 204 -16.92 14.73 23.20
CA THR A 204 -17.82 15.79 23.66
C THR A 204 -17.08 16.77 24.59
N PRO A 205 -17.11 18.09 24.33
CA PRO A 205 -16.44 19.06 25.19
C PRO A 205 -17.02 19.07 26.60
N ALA A 206 -16.17 19.39 27.58
CA ALA A 206 -16.63 19.66 28.93
C ALA A 206 -17.36 21.01 29.00
N LYS A 207 -18.18 21.19 30.05
CA LYS A 207 -18.86 22.48 30.28
C LYS A 207 -17.90 23.62 30.68
N GLU A 208 -16.72 23.28 31.22
CA GLU A 208 -15.74 24.24 31.72
C GLU A 208 -14.42 24.15 30.93
N VAL A 209 -13.83 25.30 30.62
CA VAL A 209 -12.51 25.40 29.97
C VAL A 209 -11.43 24.81 30.89
N GLY A 210 -10.47 24.10 30.29
CA GLY A 210 -9.38 23.41 30.99
C GLY A 210 -9.76 22.03 31.56
N LYS A 211 -11.03 21.61 31.45
CA LYS A 211 -11.47 20.26 31.83
C LYS A 211 -11.34 19.28 30.66
N PRO A 212 -11.09 17.97 30.93
CA PRO A 212 -10.98 16.97 29.88
C PRO A 212 -12.31 16.76 29.16
N ALA A 213 -12.25 16.53 27.85
CA ALA A 213 -13.41 16.12 27.07
C ALA A 213 -13.82 14.68 27.40
N THR A 214 -15.10 14.35 27.23
CA THR A 214 -15.60 12.97 27.38
C THR A 214 -15.50 12.25 26.04
N VAL A 215 -15.02 11.02 26.04
CA VAL A 215 -14.98 10.16 24.84
C VAL A 215 -15.85 8.94 25.08
N THR A 216 -16.82 8.71 24.20
CA THR A 216 -17.68 7.52 24.21
C THR A 216 -17.49 6.73 22.93
N ILE A 217 -17.61 5.41 23.01
CA ILE A 217 -17.55 4.52 21.83
C ILE A 217 -18.87 3.77 21.65
N THR A 218 -19.31 3.63 20.41
CA THR A 218 -20.54 2.91 20.04
C THR A 218 -20.22 1.90 18.94
N PRO A 219 -20.58 0.61 19.06
CA PRO A 219 -21.26 -0.04 20.18
C PRO A 219 -20.46 -0.01 21.49
N ILE A 220 -21.16 0.11 22.63
CA ILE A 220 -20.53 0.04 23.97
C ILE A 220 -19.92 -1.35 24.15
N ASN A 221 -18.64 -1.42 24.52
CA ASN A 221 -17.89 -2.66 24.66
C ASN A 221 -16.76 -2.51 25.70
N GLU A 222 -16.24 -3.63 26.20
CA GLU A 222 -15.06 -3.70 27.09
C GLU A 222 -13.78 -4.07 26.32
N TYR A 223 -13.91 -4.33 25.01
CA TYR A 223 -12.84 -4.85 24.16
C TYR A 223 -11.82 -3.79 23.71
N VAL A 224 -12.26 -2.56 23.47
CA VAL A 224 -11.39 -1.44 23.07
C VAL A 224 -11.16 -0.48 24.24
N ARG A 225 -9.88 -0.25 24.56
CA ARG A 225 -9.49 0.68 25.62
C ARG A 225 -9.30 2.08 25.05
N VAL A 226 -10.04 3.05 25.58
CA VAL A 226 -9.89 4.48 25.23
C VAL A 226 -8.94 5.18 26.19
N ILE A 227 -7.97 5.91 25.65
CA ILE A 227 -7.04 6.78 26.37
C ILE A 227 -7.18 8.18 25.78
N SER A 228 -7.74 9.12 26.55
CA SER A 228 -7.95 10.49 26.11
C SER A 228 -7.12 11.47 26.91
N THR A 229 -6.44 12.37 26.21
CA THR A 229 -5.81 13.57 26.78
C THR A 229 -6.41 14.86 26.19
N VAL A 230 -7.60 14.76 25.57
CA VAL A 230 -8.26 15.93 24.97
C VAL A 230 -8.70 16.89 26.05
N SER A 231 -8.32 18.15 25.89
CA SER A 231 -8.72 19.23 26.80
C SER A 231 -9.73 20.17 26.14
N THR A 232 -10.67 20.66 26.94
CA THR A 232 -11.65 21.64 26.49
C THR A 232 -11.04 23.04 26.53
N THR A 233 -11.16 23.81 25.46
CA THR A 233 -10.62 25.17 25.35
C THR A 233 -11.72 26.19 25.10
N ASP A 234 -11.40 27.47 25.23
CA ASP A 234 -12.30 28.57 24.83
C ASP A 234 -12.19 28.90 23.33
N SER A 235 -11.40 28.13 22.57
CA SER A 235 -11.26 28.29 21.12
C SER A 235 -12.54 27.87 20.41
N LYS A 236 -12.80 28.49 19.25
CA LYS A 236 -13.82 27.99 18.32
C LYS A 236 -13.31 26.85 17.45
N GLU A 237 -12.00 26.72 17.35
CA GLU A 237 -11.33 25.67 16.58
C GLU A 237 -11.09 24.47 17.48
N SER A 238 -11.27 23.28 16.91
CA SER A 238 -10.96 22.00 17.55
C SER A 238 -9.87 21.33 16.72
N GLU A 239 -8.85 20.83 17.40
CA GLU A 239 -7.74 20.09 16.80
C GLU A 239 -7.71 18.75 17.52
N ILE A 240 -8.32 17.73 16.93
CA ILE A 240 -8.47 16.41 17.55
C ILE A 240 -7.76 15.41 16.65
N THR A 241 -7.01 14.50 17.27
CA THR A 241 -6.43 13.35 16.60
C THR A 241 -6.94 12.09 17.27
N VAL A 242 -7.47 11.17 16.48
CA VAL A 242 -7.90 9.85 16.93
C VAL A 242 -6.97 8.81 16.27
N GLU A 243 -6.22 8.10 17.09
CA GLU A 243 -5.25 7.10 16.62
C GLU A 243 -5.58 5.75 17.27
N ARG A 244 -5.43 4.66 16.53
CA ARG A 244 -5.37 3.32 17.12
C ARG A 244 -3.93 2.83 17.05
N THR A 245 -3.39 2.37 18.17
CA THR A 245 -2.05 1.77 18.17
C THR A 245 -2.07 0.51 17.30
N ILE A 246 -1.21 0.46 16.27
CA ILE A 246 -1.14 -0.64 15.28
C ILE A 246 -1.06 -1.99 15.99
N GLY A 247 -1.90 -2.95 15.59
CA GLY A 247 -1.92 -4.29 16.19
C GLY A 247 -2.42 -4.36 17.65
N HIS A 248 -3.02 -3.27 18.15
CA HIS A 248 -3.62 -3.23 19.48
C HIS A 248 -5.02 -2.59 19.47
N ASN A 249 -5.83 -2.93 20.48
CA ASN A 249 -7.15 -2.34 20.74
C ASN A 249 -7.07 -1.20 21.75
N GLN A 250 -6.16 -0.27 21.49
CA GLN A 250 -5.98 0.94 22.28
C GLN A 250 -6.23 2.16 21.40
N LEU A 251 -7.32 2.87 21.67
CA LEU A 251 -7.70 4.12 21.02
C LEU A 251 -7.11 5.29 21.80
N VAL A 252 -6.24 6.06 21.16
CA VAL A 252 -5.59 7.23 21.74
C VAL A 252 -6.18 8.48 21.11
N VAL A 253 -6.78 9.33 21.95
CA VAL A 253 -7.44 10.57 21.52
C VAL A 253 -6.71 11.76 22.12
N LYS A 254 -6.16 12.64 21.28
CA LYS A 254 -5.33 13.79 21.68
C LYS A 254 -5.87 15.09 21.11
N GLY A 255 -5.40 16.21 21.67
CA GLY A 255 -5.64 17.55 21.15
C GLY A 255 -6.59 18.39 22.00
N THR A 256 -7.34 19.28 21.34
CA THR A 256 -8.22 20.25 21.99
C THR A 256 -9.59 20.35 21.31
N ILE A 257 -10.62 20.64 22.09
CA ILE A 257 -11.98 20.86 21.58
C ILE A 257 -12.57 22.14 22.21
N GLY A 258 -13.19 22.98 21.40
CA GLY A 258 -13.86 24.19 21.89
C GLY A 258 -15.04 23.87 22.79
N LYS A 259 -15.24 24.61 23.88
CA LYS A 259 -16.36 24.40 24.83
C LYS A 259 -17.76 24.46 24.18
N ASP A 260 -17.89 25.25 23.11
CA ASP A 260 -19.13 25.47 22.36
C ASP A 260 -19.14 24.69 21.02
N ALA A 261 -18.13 23.84 20.78
CA ALA A 261 -18.06 23.01 19.59
C ALA A 261 -19.13 21.90 19.65
N ILE A 262 -19.64 21.51 18.48
CA ILE A 262 -20.45 20.30 18.37
C ILE A 262 -19.56 19.07 18.69
N PRO A 263 -20.12 17.99 19.26
CA PRO A 263 -19.36 16.75 19.46
C PRO A 263 -18.71 16.30 18.15
N TYR A 264 -17.44 15.93 18.22
CA TYR A 264 -16.68 15.40 17.10
C TYR A 264 -16.83 13.87 17.08
N GLY A 265 -17.25 13.32 15.95
CA GLY A 265 -17.43 11.88 15.75
C GLY A 265 -16.42 11.35 14.73
N GLU A 266 -15.85 10.17 15.00
CA GLU A 266 -14.92 9.50 14.09
C GLU A 266 -15.12 7.97 14.13
N ASP A 267 -15.24 7.35 12.96
CA ASP A 267 -15.32 5.90 12.84
C ASP A 267 -13.94 5.26 12.88
N VAL A 268 -13.74 4.34 13.82
CA VAL A 268 -12.46 3.68 14.07
C VAL A 268 -12.59 2.17 14.07
N THR A 269 -11.52 1.49 13.71
CA THR A 269 -11.45 0.03 13.62
C THR A 269 -10.96 -0.62 14.91
N MET A 270 -10.86 -1.96 14.90
CA MET A 270 -10.23 -2.76 15.95
C MET A 270 -9.50 -3.97 15.36
N GLU A 271 -8.53 -4.49 16.12
CA GLU A 271 -7.93 -5.81 15.92
C GLU A 271 -8.91 -6.92 16.28
N ASP A 272 -8.86 -8.02 15.54
CA ASP A 272 -9.61 -9.25 15.81
C ASP A 272 -11.13 -9.01 16.02
N PRO A 273 -11.83 -8.48 14.99
CA PRO A 273 -13.23 -8.06 15.10
C PRO A 273 -14.22 -9.16 15.47
N SER A 274 -13.88 -10.44 15.28
CA SER A 274 -14.72 -11.54 15.76
C SER A 274 -14.81 -11.60 17.29
N LEU A 275 -13.73 -11.27 18.00
CA LEU A 275 -13.74 -11.18 19.46
C LEU A 275 -14.56 -9.97 19.94
N PHE A 276 -14.46 -8.85 19.22
CA PHE A 276 -15.32 -7.68 19.44
C PHE A 276 -16.81 -8.04 19.28
N ALA A 277 -17.18 -8.74 18.20
CA ALA A 277 -18.56 -9.17 17.99
C ALA A 277 -19.07 -10.06 19.13
N GLY A 278 -18.22 -10.96 19.65
CA GLY A 278 -18.55 -11.78 20.81
C GLY A 278 -18.70 -10.99 22.11
N ASP A 279 -17.85 -9.98 22.35
CA ASP A 279 -17.91 -9.14 23.56
C ASP A 279 -19.21 -8.32 23.59
N VAL A 280 -19.57 -7.73 22.44
CA VAL A 280 -20.86 -7.04 22.28
C VAL A 280 -22.01 -8.02 22.44
N PHE A 281 -21.92 -9.24 21.90
CA PHE A 281 -22.96 -10.25 22.07
C PHE A 281 -23.14 -10.68 23.54
N GLN A 282 -22.05 -10.86 24.30
CA GLN A 282 -22.14 -11.12 25.75
C GLN A 282 -22.88 -10.00 26.48
N SER A 283 -22.54 -8.74 26.18
CA SER A 283 -23.20 -7.56 26.77
C SER A 283 -24.69 -7.51 26.44
N ILE A 284 -25.04 -7.83 25.19
CA ILE A 284 -26.44 -7.88 24.73
C ILE A 284 -27.21 -9.01 25.42
N LEU A 285 -26.64 -10.22 25.53
CA LEU A 285 -27.27 -11.35 26.26
C LEU A 285 -27.66 -10.94 27.69
N GLN A 286 -26.75 -10.27 28.40
CA GLN A 286 -27.02 -9.77 29.76
C GLN A 286 -28.12 -8.70 29.76
N SER A 287 -28.09 -7.75 28.83
CA SER A 287 -29.12 -6.70 28.72
C SER A 287 -30.52 -7.24 28.40
N GLU A 288 -30.60 -8.35 27.65
CA GLU A 288 -31.84 -9.08 27.34
C GLU A 288 -32.28 -10.01 28.48
N GLY A 289 -31.53 -10.05 29.58
CA GLY A 289 -31.85 -10.80 30.79
C GLY A 289 -31.44 -12.28 30.76
N ILE A 290 -30.51 -12.67 29.89
CA ILE A 290 -29.85 -13.98 29.93
C ILE A 290 -28.61 -13.86 30.82
N THR A 291 -28.62 -14.52 31.97
CA THR A 291 -27.53 -14.41 32.95
C THR A 291 -26.34 -15.29 32.56
N LEU A 292 -25.14 -14.71 32.48
CA LEU A 292 -23.88 -15.47 32.38
C LEU A 292 -23.41 -15.82 33.79
N VAL A 293 -23.46 -17.10 34.18
CA VAL A 293 -23.17 -17.54 35.56
C VAL A 293 -21.73 -17.22 35.95
N GLU A 294 -20.78 -17.39 35.03
CA GLU A 294 -19.40 -16.91 35.12
C GLU A 294 -19.06 -16.13 33.84
N LYS A 295 -19.13 -14.79 33.87
CA LYS A 295 -18.67 -13.97 32.73
C LYS A 295 -17.16 -14.17 32.55
N LYS A 296 -16.77 -14.82 31.46
CA LYS A 296 -15.37 -15.02 31.02
C LYS A 296 -15.13 -14.26 29.73
N SER A 297 -13.88 -13.87 29.48
CA SER A 297 -13.51 -13.26 28.21
C SER A 297 -13.84 -14.21 27.05
N VAL A 298 -14.38 -13.65 25.97
CA VAL A 298 -14.70 -14.41 24.76
C VAL A 298 -13.42 -15.03 24.18
N GLN A 299 -13.55 -16.26 23.69
CA GLN A 299 -12.46 -16.98 23.03
C GLN A 299 -12.90 -17.44 21.64
N LYS A 300 -11.93 -17.67 20.75
CA LYS A 300 -12.17 -18.27 19.44
C LYS A 300 -12.29 -19.78 19.56
N THR A 301 -13.12 -20.39 18.71
CA THR A 301 -13.23 -21.83 18.53
C THR A 301 -13.48 -22.16 17.06
N SER A 302 -13.40 -23.44 16.71
CA SER A 302 -13.82 -23.94 15.39
C SER A 302 -14.85 -25.04 15.59
N LEU A 303 -16.10 -24.73 15.26
CA LEU A 303 -17.19 -25.66 15.40
C LEU A 303 -17.10 -26.74 14.32
N LEU A 304 -16.92 -28.00 14.74
CA LEU A 304 -16.83 -29.14 13.84
C LEU A 304 -18.21 -29.66 13.37
N LYS A 305 -19.22 -29.64 14.25
CA LYS A 305 -20.57 -30.12 13.99
C LYS A 305 -21.57 -29.60 15.03
N GLY A 306 -22.84 -29.45 14.64
CA GLY A 306 -23.93 -29.05 15.53
C GLY A 306 -25.17 -28.65 14.75
N THR A 307 -26.30 -28.50 15.44
CA THR A 307 -27.53 -27.90 14.88
C THR A 307 -27.69 -26.51 15.52
N PRO A 308 -27.94 -25.46 14.74
CA PRO A 308 -28.07 -24.11 15.30
C PRO A 308 -29.32 -24.01 16.17
N LEU A 309 -29.19 -23.31 17.30
CA LEU A 309 -30.31 -22.90 18.14
C LEU A 309 -31.10 -21.78 17.46
N VAL A 310 -30.39 -20.81 16.86
CA VAL A 310 -30.92 -19.64 16.15
C VAL A 310 -30.10 -19.44 14.87
N THR A 311 -30.79 -19.07 13.78
CA THR A 311 -30.18 -18.68 12.51
C THR A 311 -30.71 -17.29 12.15
N HIS A 312 -29.81 -16.33 12.03
CA HIS A 312 -30.08 -15.00 11.48
C HIS A 312 -29.70 -14.96 10.00
N TYR A 313 -30.51 -14.30 9.18
CA TYR A 313 -30.22 -14.04 7.77
C TYR A 313 -30.04 -12.55 7.53
N SER A 314 -29.01 -12.19 6.76
CA SER A 314 -28.74 -10.82 6.33
C SER A 314 -29.85 -10.26 5.45
N ARG A 315 -29.80 -8.97 5.12
CA ARG A 315 -30.55 -8.45 3.96
C ARG A 315 -30.04 -9.08 2.64
N PRO A 316 -30.85 -9.10 1.57
CA PRO A 316 -30.46 -9.68 0.27
C PRO A 316 -29.24 -9.00 -0.35
N LEU A 317 -28.50 -9.74 -1.20
CA LEU A 317 -27.30 -9.27 -1.89
C LEU A 317 -27.55 -7.99 -2.68
N LEU A 318 -28.74 -7.82 -3.29
CA LEU A 318 -29.09 -6.60 -4.00
C LEU A 318 -28.90 -5.34 -3.13
N GLU A 319 -29.41 -5.33 -1.90
CA GLU A 319 -29.28 -4.18 -1.01
C GLU A 319 -27.82 -3.92 -0.60
N ILE A 320 -27.04 -5.00 -0.44
CA ILE A 320 -25.60 -4.92 -0.12
C ILE A 320 -24.83 -4.29 -1.28
N ILE A 321 -25.08 -4.70 -2.52
CA ILE A 321 -24.36 -4.15 -3.69
C ILE A 321 -24.77 -2.71 -4.01
N LEU A 322 -26.03 -2.32 -3.73
CA LEU A 322 -26.49 -0.93 -3.86
C LEU A 322 -25.65 -0.03 -2.95
N GLU A 323 -25.52 -0.38 -1.67
CA GLU A 323 -24.71 0.37 -0.71
C GLU A 323 -23.22 0.33 -1.07
N LEU A 324 -22.70 -0.85 -1.43
CA LEU A 324 -21.32 -1.04 -1.86
C LEU A 324 -20.93 -0.09 -2.99
N ASN A 325 -21.74 0.04 -4.04
CA ASN A 325 -21.38 0.89 -5.17
C ASN A 325 -21.75 2.36 -4.97
N LYS A 326 -22.89 2.67 -4.35
CA LYS A 326 -23.34 4.06 -4.12
C LYS A 326 -22.50 4.78 -3.07
N ASP A 327 -22.20 4.10 -1.97
CA ASP A 327 -21.39 4.64 -0.87
C ASP A 327 -19.90 4.28 -1.02
N SER A 328 -19.57 3.42 -1.99
CA SER A 328 -18.20 2.97 -2.27
C SER A 328 -17.57 2.16 -1.14
N ASP A 329 -18.37 1.33 -0.46
CA ASP A 329 -17.98 0.58 0.72
C ASP A 329 -16.93 -0.51 0.42
N ASN A 330 -15.73 -0.36 1.00
CA ASN A 330 -14.63 -1.32 0.83
C ASN A 330 -14.89 -2.62 1.60
N PHE A 331 -15.45 -2.51 2.80
CA PHE A 331 -15.70 -3.64 3.67
C PHE A 331 -16.62 -4.66 2.99
N TYR A 332 -17.68 -4.21 2.33
CA TYR A 332 -18.57 -5.09 1.56
C TYR A 332 -17.86 -5.76 0.39
N ALA A 333 -17.01 -5.02 -0.34
CA ALA A 333 -16.28 -5.59 -1.47
C ALA A 333 -15.32 -6.72 -1.04
N GLU A 334 -14.65 -6.58 0.11
CA GLU A 334 -13.74 -7.62 0.61
C GLU A 334 -14.46 -8.82 1.21
N MET A 335 -15.54 -8.58 1.97
CA MET A 335 -16.37 -9.66 2.51
C MET A 335 -16.95 -10.52 1.37
N LEU A 336 -17.40 -9.88 0.29
CA LEU A 336 -17.85 -10.57 -0.93
C LEU A 336 -16.71 -11.33 -1.61
N THR A 337 -15.52 -10.77 -1.68
CA THR A 337 -14.36 -11.42 -2.30
C THR A 337 -13.99 -12.72 -1.60
N LYS A 338 -13.86 -12.70 -0.26
CA LYS A 338 -13.62 -13.94 0.50
C LYS A 338 -14.78 -14.92 0.43
N THR A 339 -16.02 -14.43 0.40
CA THR A 339 -17.21 -15.28 0.20
C THR A 339 -17.13 -16.02 -1.13
N MET A 340 -16.76 -15.35 -2.21
CA MET A 340 -16.56 -15.98 -3.53
C MET A 340 -15.47 -17.07 -3.49
N GLY A 341 -14.41 -16.85 -2.71
CA GLY A 341 -13.40 -17.86 -2.44
C GLY A 341 -14.00 -19.12 -1.82
N VAL A 342 -14.81 -18.98 -0.76
CA VAL A 342 -15.47 -20.14 -0.15
C VAL A 342 -16.41 -20.84 -1.13
N VAL A 343 -17.26 -20.09 -1.81
CA VAL A 343 -18.31 -20.65 -2.68
C VAL A 343 -17.72 -21.39 -3.89
N LYS A 344 -16.67 -20.85 -4.54
CA LYS A 344 -16.09 -21.46 -5.74
C LYS A 344 -14.91 -22.38 -5.45
N LYS A 345 -14.13 -22.09 -4.43
CA LYS A 345 -12.83 -22.74 -4.16
C LYS A 345 -12.79 -23.51 -2.84
N GLY A 346 -13.79 -23.33 -1.97
CA GLY A 346 -13.82 -23.95 -0.64
C GLY A 346 -12.91 -23.27 0.38
N GLU A 347 -12.36 -22.09 0.06
CA GLU A 347 -11.40 -21.38 0.91
C GLU A 347 -11.72 -19.87 0.94
N GLY A 348 -11.92 -19.32 2.14
CA GLY A 348 -12.24 -17.91 2.33
C GLY A 348 -11.02 -17.02 2.45
N SER A 349 -10.24 -16.91 1.37
CA SER A 349 -9.05 -16.05 1.28
C SER A 349 -9.15 -15.09 0.08
N TRP A 350 -8.38 -14.01 0.07
CA TRP A 350 -8.31 -13.10 -1.08
C TRP A 350 -7.85 -13.80 -2.34
N ASN A 351 -6.80 -14.62 -2.24
CA ASN A 351 -6.27 -15.36 -3.38
C ASN A 351 -7.32 -16.31 -3.99
N ALA A 352 -8.05 -17.06 -3.16
CA ALA A 352 -9.14 -17.90 -3.64
C ALA A 352 -10.29 -17.05 -4.24
N GLY A 353 -10.61 -15.91 -3.60
CA GLY A 353 -11.63 -14.97 -4.04
C GLY A 353 -11.36 -14.33 -5.41
N THR A 354 -10.17 -13.78 -5.64
CA THR A 354 -9.83 -13.13 -6.91
C THR A 354 -9.69 -14.14 -8.05
N GLN A 355 -9.23 -15.37 -7.76
CA GLN A 355 -9.29 -16.48 -8.71
C GLN A 355 -10.73 -16.85 -9.06
N ALA A 356 -11.61 -16.94 -8.06
CA ALA A 356 -13.04 -17.21 -8.26
C ALA A 356 -13.70 -16.15 -9.15
N ILE A 357 -13.46 -14.86 -8.89
CA ILE A 357 -13.95 -13.74 -9.71
C ILE A 357 -13.48 -13.89 -11.16
N THR A 358 -12.19 -14.16 -11.36
CA THR A 358 -11.59 -14.33 -12.70
C THR A 358 -12.22 -15.51 -13.45
N GLU A 359 -12.53 -16.61 -12.77
CA GLU A 359 -13.18 -17.78 -13.38
C GLU A 359 -14.63 -17.52 -13.76
N VAL A 360 -15.39 -16.88 -12.88
CA VAL A 360 -16.80 -16.52 -13.11
C VAL A 360 -16.89 -15.56 -14.31
N LEU A 361 -15.99 -14.60 -14.42
CA LEU A 361 -15.99 -13.59 -15.47
C LEU A 361 -15.21 -13.99 -16.73
N ARG A 362 -14.77 -15.26 -16.85
CA ARG A 362 -14.00 -15.72 -18.01
C ARG A 362 -14.73 -15.49 -19.34
N GLU A 363 -16.05 -15.58 -19.35
CA GLU A 363 -16.90 -15.32 -20.52
C GLU A 363 -16.88 -13.86 -20.99
N ALA A 364 -16.48 -12.91 -20.13
CA ALA A 364 -16.28 -11.52 -20.52
C ALA A 364 -15.12 -11.35 -21.51
N LYS A 365 -14.24 -12.35 -21.64
CA LYS A 365 -13.09 -12.38 -22.58
C LYS A 365 -12.22 -11.13 -22.45
N PHE A 366 -11.74 -10.88 -21.24
CA PHE A 366 -10.83 -9.77 -20.95
C PHE A 366 -9.62 -9.80 -21.90
N PRO A 367 -9.31 -8.68 -22.58
CA PRO A 367 -8.11 -8.59 -23.40
C PRO A 367 -6.86 -8.56 -22.51
N GLY A 368 -5.79 -9.23 -22.94
CA GLY A 368 -4.53 -9.27 -22.21
C GLY A 368 -4.65 -9.93 -20.83
N LYS A 369 -3.69 -9.62 -19.95
CA LYS A 369 -3.68 -10.15 -18.58
C LYS A 369 -4.43 -9.24 -17.61
N TYR A 370 -5.21 -9.86 -16.75
CA TYR A 370 -6.01 -9.23 -15.71
C TYR A 370 -5.32 -9.44 -14.35
N GLN A 371 -5.18 -8.37 -13.55
CA GLN A 371 -4.64 -8.46 -12.20
C GLN A 371 -5.58 -7.80 -11.19
N GLN A 372 -6.13 -8.64 -10.32
CA GLN A 372 -6.89 -8.25 -9.14
C GLN A 372 -6.27 -8.91 -7.92
N VAL A 373 -6.00 -8.11 -6.90
CA VAL A 373 -5.36 -8.52 -5.64
C VAL A 373 -6.34 -8.41 -4.48
N ASP A 374 -7.25 -7.44 -4.52
CA ASP A 374 -8.34 -7.32 -3.55
C ASP A 374 -9.72 -7.09 -4.22
N GLY A 375 -10.78 -6.98 -3.43
CA GLY A 375 -12.13 -6.72 -3.94
C GLY A 375 -12.46 -5.25 -4.19
N SER A 376 -11.87 -4.37 -3.39
CA SER A 376 -12.27 -2.97 -3.25
C SER A 376 -11.51 -2.01 -4.16
N GLY A 377 -10.34 -2.40 -4.64
CA GLY A 377 -9.38 -1.56 -5.34
C GLY A 377 -8.51 -0.71 -4.41
N LEU A 378 -8.40 -1.05 -3.11
CA LEU A 378 -7.50 -0.37 -2.17
C LEU A 378 -6.04 -0.78 -2.40
N SER A 379 -5.81 -1.99 -2.89
CA SER A 379 -4.49 -2.47 -3.23
C SER A 379 -3.95 -1.71 -4.44
N ARG A 380 -2.78 -1.09 -4.28
CA ARG A 380 -2.05 -0.48 -5.42
C ARG A 380 -1.45 -1.52 -6.37
N LEU A 381 -1.66 -2.81 -6.10
CA LEU A 381 -1.32 -3.92 -6.98
C LEU A 381 -2.47 -4.31 -7.91
N ASP A 382 -3.66 -3.74 -7.75
CA ASP A 382 -4.73 -3.89 -8.74
C ASP A 382 -4.36 -3.17 -10.03
N LEU A 383 -4.37 -3.90 -11.15
CA LEU A 383 -3.98 -3.40 -12.45
C LEU A 383 -4.93 -3.93 -13.52
N ILE A 384 -5.73 -3.02 -14.08
CA ILE A 384 -6.66 -3.32 -15.17
C ILE A 384 -6.57 -2.29 -16.29
N THR A 385 -6.98 -2.66 -17.49
CA THR A 385 -7.03 -1.74 -18.64
C THR A 385 -8.44 -1.18 -18.85
N PRO A 386 -8.59 0.02 -19.45
CA PRO A 386 -9.90 0.53 -19.88
C PRO A 386 -10.66 -0.45 -20.79
N ASN A 387 -9.96 -1.21 -21.64
CA ASN A 387 -10.60 -2.23 -22.48
C ASN A 387 -11.06 -3.48 -21.70
N GLN A 388 -10.40 -3.84 -20.60
CA GLN A 388 -10.90 -4.89 -19.69
C GLN A 388 -12.17 -4.45 -18.96
N MET A 389 -12.20 -3.21 -18.47
CA MET A 389 -13.41 -2.62 -17.91
C MET A 389 -14.53 -2.56 -18.95
N MET A 390 -14.21 -2.16 -20.19
CA MET A 390 -15.19 -2.16 -21.28
C MET A 390 -15.74 -3.56 -21.59
N ALA A 391 -14.89 -4.59 -21.57
CA ALA A 391 -15.31 -5.97 -21.75
C ALA A 391 -16.27 -6.42 -20.64
N LEU A 392 -16.01 -6.05 -19.37
CA LEU A 392 -16.91 -6.28 -18.24
C LEU A 392 -18.28 -5.61 -18.46
N LEU A 393 -18.30 -4.30 -18.78
CA LEU A 393 -19.55 -3.56 -18.96
C LEU A 393 -20.39 -4.16 -20.10
N ARG A 394 -19.76 -4.52 -21.23
CA ARG A 394 -20.44 -5.20 -22.36
C ARG A 394 -20.94 -6.59 -22.00
N TYR A 395 -20.21 -7.31 -21.16
CA TYR A 395 -20.60 -8.63 -20.67
C TYR A 395 -21.88 -8.56 -19.83
N VAL A 396 -21.92 -7.64 -18.85
CA VAL A 396 -23.08 -7.44 -17.97
C VAL A 396 -24.36 -7.11 -18.77
N GLN A 397 -24.26 -6.36 -19.88
CA GLN A 397 -25.43 -6.04 -20.71
C GLN A 397 -26.15 -7.27 -21.30
N LYS A 398 -25.51 -8.45 -21.31
CA LYS A 398 -26.04 -9.70 -21.85
C LYS A 398 -26.62 -10.63 -20.78
N LYS A 399 -26.64 -10.20 -19.52
CA LYS A 399 -26.97 -11.05 -18.36
C LYS A 399 -28.31 -10.67 -17.74
N GLU A 400 -28.95 -11.64 -17.08
CA GLU A 400 -30.26 -11.44 -16.45
C GLU A 400 -30.20 -10.45 -15.27
N TYR A 401 -29.06 -10.36 -14.59
CA TYR A 401 -28.83 -9.41 -13.49
C TYR A 401 -28.43 -7.99 -13.95
N ARG A 402 -28.49 -7.67 -15.25
CA ARG A 402 -28.09 -6.36 -15.80
C ARG A 402 -28.72 -5.20 -15.02
N ASP A 403 -30.02 -5.28 -14.75
CA ASP A 403 -30.76 -4.19 -14.13
C ASP A 403 -30.36 -4.00 -12.65
N ALA A 404 -30.04 -5.10 -11.93
CA ALA A 404 -29.50 -5.05 -10.58
C ALA A 404 -28.10 -4.40 -10.55
N PHE A 405 -27.23 -4.75 -11.51
CA PHE A 405 -25.91 -4.13 -11.63
C PHE A 405 -26.03 -2.62 -11.92
N GLU A 406 -26.85 -2.22 -12.89
CA GLU A 406 -27.04 -0.81 -13.25
C GLU A 406 -27.66 0.01 -12.11
N ALA A 407 -28.65 -0.55 -11.40
CA ALA A 407 -29.28 0.10 -10.25
C ALA A 407 -28.27 0.39 -9.11
N SER A 408 -27.22 -0.42 -8.98
CA SER A 408 -26.16 -0.21 -7.99
C SER A 408 -25.24 0.97 -8.29
N LEU A 409 -25.19 1.45 -9.54
CA LEU A 409 -24.32 2.56 -9.89
C LEU A 409 -24.85 3.91 -9.34
N PRO A 410 -23.96 4.79 -8.83
CA PRO A 410 -24.31 6.18 -8.58
C PRO A 410 -24.82 6.88 -9.84
N ILE A 411 -25.80 7.78 -9.70
CA ILE A 411 -26.38 8.57 -10.79
C ILE A 411 -25.92 10.03 -10.66
N ALA A 412 -25.40 10.60 -11.75
CA ALA A 412 -24.93 11.98 -11.82
C ALA A 412 -26.00 12.99 -11.38
N GLY A 413 -25.66 13.83 -10.41
CA GLY A 413 -26.54 14.86 -9.87
C GLY A 413 -27.65 14.37 -8.94
N VAL A 414 -27.72 13.06 -8.66
CA VAL A 414 -28.82 12.43 -7.91
C VAL A 414 -28.34 11.79 -6.62
N ASP A 415 -27.46 10.78 -6.69
CA ASP A 415 -27.12 9.94 -5.53
C ASP A 415 -25.66 9.45 -5.50
N GLY A 416 -25.33 8.76 -4.41
CA GLY A 416 -24.01 8.20 -4.15
C GLY A 416 -22.87 9.20 -4.31
N THR A 417 -21.74 8.72 -4.80
CA THR A 417 -20.54 9.53 -5.06
C THR A 417 -20.67 10.52 -6.22
N LEU A 418 -21.74 10.44 -7.02
CA LEU A 418 -22.00 11.36 -8.14
C LEU A 418 -23.07 12.42 -7.82
N LYS A 419 -23.66 12.42 -6.62
CA LYS A 419 -24.75 13.32 -6.20
C LYS A 419 -24.49 14.82 -6.45
N SER A 420 -23.21 15.23 -6.38
CA SER A 420 -22.79 16.63 -6.56
C SER A 420 -22.10 16.90 -7.90
N ARG A 421 -21.91 15.88 -8.75
CA ARG A 421 -21.15 15.99 -10.01
C ARG A 421 -22.07 16.17 -11.20
N MET A 422 -21.59 16.92 -12.21
CA MET A 422 -22.26 17.16 -13.49
C MET A 422 -23.72 17.68 -13.38
N LYS A 423 -24.04 18.42 -12.30
CA LYS A 423 -25.32 19.11 -12.19
C LYS A 423 -25.47 20.14 -13.32
N GLU A 424 -26.70 20.40 -13.72
CA GLU A 424 -27.04 21.37 -14.76
C GLU A 424 -26.45 21.05 -16.15
N THR A 425 -25.96 19.82 -16.37
CA THR A 425 -25.56 19.33 -17.69
C THR A 425 -26.50 18.22 -18.18
N LYS A 426 -26.35 17.79 -19.44
CA LYS A 426 -27.11 16.65 -19.98
C LYS A 426 -26.75 15.32 -19.33
N ALA A 427 -25.62 15.22 -18.63
CA ALA A 427 -25.24 14.01 -17.92
C ALA A 427 -26.04 13.81 -16.62
N ALA A 428 -26.58 14.88 -16.02
CA ALA A 428 -27.43 14.78 -14.83
C ALA A 428 -28.64 13.86 -15.11
N ASN A 429 -28.91 12.92 -14.21
CA ASN A 429 -29.91 11.84 -14.33
C ASN A 429 -29.67 10.80 -15.45
N ASN A 430 -28.75 11.05 -16.40
CA ASN A 430 -28.54 10.19 -17.57
C ASN A 430 -27.24 9.37 -17.52
N LEU A 431 -26.26 9.81 -16.72
CA LEU A 431 -25.00 9.12 -16.51
C LEU A 431 -25.04 8.36 -15.18
N MET A 432 -24.79 7.06 -15.25
CA MET A 432 -24.65 6.16 -14.10
C MET A 432 -23.26 5.53 -14.11
N ALA A 433 -22.46 5.75 -13.08
CA ALA A 433 -21.07 5.29 -13.08
C ALA A 433 -20.47 5.14 -11.70
N LYS A 434 -19.54 4.19 -11.58
CA LYS A 434 -18.74 4.02 -10.37
C LYS A 434 -17.53 4.95 -10.40
N THR A 435 -17.40 5.75 -9.35
CA THR A 435 -16.18 6.53 -9.08
C THR A 435 -15.12 5.69 -8.39
N GLY A 436 -13.85 5.98 -8.65
CA GLY A 436 -12.70 5.54 -7.85
C GLY A 436 -11.80 6.73 -7.54
N SER A 437 -11.29 6.81 -6.31
CA SER A 437 -10.35 7.86 -5.89
C SER A 437 -9.41 7.31 -4.83
N MET A 438 -8.11 7.51 -5.03
CA MET A 438 -7.02 7.30 -4.06
C MET A 438 -5.95 8.36 -4.34
N GLY A 439 -4.93 8.50 -3.48
CA GLY A 439 -3.80 9.41 -3.77
C GLY A 439 -3.21 9.14 -5.17
N GLY A 440 -3.16 10.14 -6.04
CA GLY A 440 -2.63 9.95 -7.40
C GLY A 440 -3.51 9.20 -8.41
N VAL A 441 -4.72 8.76 -8.04
CA VAL A 441 -5.60 7.89 -8.87
C VAL A 441 -7.05 8.36 -8.86
N ASN A 442 -7.65 8.52 -10.05
CA ASN A 442 -9.08 8.80 -10.22
C ASN A 442 -9.65 7.99 -11.40
N SER A 443 -10.76 7.29 -11.16
CA SER A 443 -11.44 6.48 -12.19
C SER A 443 -12.95 6.75 -12.25
N LEU A 444 -13.54 6.61 -13.43
CA LEU A 444 -14.98 6.71 -13.67
C LEU A 444 -15.38 5.78 -14.81
N SER A 445 -16.18 4.75 -14.50
CA SER A 445 -16.68 3.81 -15.52
C SER A 445 -18.15 3.48 -15.29
N GLY A 446 -18.88 3.31 -16.40
CA GLY A 446 -20.31 3.02 -16.36
C GLY A 446 -20.99 3.30 -17.70
N TYR A 447 -22.22 3.81 -17.63
CA TYR A 447 -23.07 4.03 -18.79
C TYR A 447 -23.61 5.46 -18.81
N VAL A 448 -23.91 5.95 -20.01
CA VAL A 448 -24.63 7.21 -20.22
C VAL A 448 -25.62 7.05 -21.36
N ILE A 449 -26.84 7.56 -21.16
CA ILE A 449 -27.83 7.71 -22.23
C ILE A 449 -27.62 9.06 -22.89
N ALA A 450 -27.18 9.04 -24.15
CA ALA A 450 -26.90 10.25 -24.93
C ALA A 450 -28.19 10.93 -25.42
N THR A 451 -28.10 12.21 -25.83
CA THR A 451 -29.26 12.98 -26.32
C THR A 451 -29.96 12.39 -27.54
N ASN A 452 -29.25 11.59 -28.35
CA ASN A 452 -29.84 10.87 -29.49
C ASN A 452 -30.50 9.54 -29.11
N GLY A 453 -30.50 9.18 -27.82
CA GLY A 453 -31.05 7.92 -27.30
C GLY A 453 -30.05 6.75 -27.29
N ASP A 454 -28.82 6.93 -27.78
CA ASP A 454 -27.82 5.86 -27.73
C ASP A 454 -27.35 5.60 -26.30
N LYS A 455 -27.19 4.32 -25.93
CA LYS A 455 -26.57 3.92 -24.67
C LYS A 455 -25.08 3.74 -24.91
N LEU A 456 -24.27 4.56 -24.25
CA LEU A 456 -22.82 4.51 -24.35
C LEU A 456 -22.24 3.90 -23.08
N ALA A 457 -21.35 2.91 -23.21
CA ALA A 457 -20.50 2.45 -22.13
C ALA A 457 -19.18 3.22 -22.20
N PHE A 458 -18.58 3.52 -21.04
CA PHE A 458 -17.29 4.21 -20.98
C PHE A 458 -16.47 3.78 -19.77
N SER A 459 -15.15 3.91 -19.91
CA SER A 459 -14.17 3.76 -18.84
C SER A 459 -13.13 4.86 -18.99
N ILE A 460 -12.92 5.64 -17.93
CA ILE A 460 -11.92 6.71 -17.85
C ILE A 460 -11.09 6.47 -16.60
N MET A 461 -9.82 6.11 -16.77
CA MET A 461 -8.87 5.85 -15.68
C MET A 461 -7.75 6.87 -15.77
N ILE A 462 -7.39 7.51 -14.66
CA ILE A 462 -6.39 8.57 -14.62
C ILE A 462 -5.45 8.31 -13.45
N ASN A 463 -4.15 8.27 -13.73
CA ASN A 463 -3.08 8.10 -12.75
C ASN A 463 -2.08 9.28 -12.83
N GLY A 464 -1.12 9.33 -11.90
CA GLY A 464 -0.11 10.39 -11.87
C GLY A 464 -0.68 11.75 -11.46
N ILE A 465 -1.66 11.74 -10.56
CA ILE A 465 -2.46 12.93 -10.22
C ILE A 465 -1.87 13.69 -9.03
N TYR A 466 -1.45 14.93 -9.26
CA TYR A 466 -1.11 15.83 -8.17
C TYR A 466 -2.35 16.28 -7.38
N LYS A 467 -3.41 16.69 -8.10
CA LYS A 467 -4.67 17.16 -7.50
C LYS A 467 -5.88 16.52 -8.17
N SER A 468 -6.66 15.76 -7.41
CA SER A 468 -7.87 15.06 -7.89
C SER A 468 -8.90 15.95 -8.57
N LYS A 469 -8.90 17.26 -8.27
CA LYS A 469 -9.77 18.23 -8.94
C LYS A 469 -9.59 18.22 -10.47
N PHE A 470 -8.37 18.18 -10.99
CA PHE A 470 -8.12 18.21 -12.43
C PHE A 470 -8.61 16.93 -13.12
N ALA A 471 -8.36 15.78 -12.49
CA ALA A 471 -8.83 14.49 -12.99
C ALA A 471 -10.37 14.40 -12.98
N THR A 472 -11.00 14.88 -11.90
CA THR A 472 -12.47 14.93 -11.77
C THR A 472 -13.08 15.86 -12.83
N GLN A 473 -12.48 17.02 -13.09
CA GLN A 473 -12.91 17.95 -14.14
C GLN A 473 -12.80 17.33 -15.54
N LEU A 474 -11.71 16.59 -15.82
CA LEU A 474 -11.58 15.85 -17.08
C LEU A 474 -12.70 14.81 -17.24
N GLN A 475 -12.92 13.99 -16.21
CA GLN A 475 -13.98 12.98 -16.21
C GLN A 475 -15.37 13.58 -16.42
N ASP A 476 -15.69 14.68 -15.72
CA ASP A 476 -16.98 15.37 -15.82
C ASP A 476 -17.18 16.01 -17.21
N ALA A 477 -16.12 16.57 -17.79
CA ALA A 477 -16.14 17.12 -19.14
C ALA A 477 -16.38 16.03 -20.20
N ILE A 478 -15.69 14.88 -20.08
CA ILE A 478 -15.91 13.73 -20.96
C ILE A 478 -17.31 13.17 -20.76
N GLY A 479 -17.77 12.94 -19.52
CA GLY A 479 -19.12 12.46 -19.23
C GLY A 479 -20.21 13.36 -19.81
N THR A 480 -20.02 14.69 -19.73
CA THR A 480 -20.91 15.67 -20.33
C THR A 480 -20.86 15.65 -21.86
N ALA A 481 -19.69 15.48 -22.46
CA ALA A 481 -19.54 15.32 -23.91
C ALA A 481 -20.28 14.06 -24.42
N LEU A 482 -20.13 12.94 -23.72
CA LEU A 482 -20.83 11.69 -24.04
C LEU A 482 -22.34 11.84 -23.91
N ALA A 483 -22.84 12.53 -22.89
CA ALA A 483 -24.27 12.81 -22.75
C ALA A 483 -24.84 13.67 -23.90
N ASN A 484 -24.04 14.58 -24.48
CA ASN A 484 -24.42 15.42 -25.61
C ASN A 484 -24.28 14.74 -26.99
N TYR A 485 -23.74 13.51 -27.06
CA TYR A 485 -23.52 12.82 -28.33
C TYR A 485 -24.81 12.72 -29.18
N PRO A 486 -24.73 12.93 -30.51
CA PRO A 486 -23.53 13.24 -31.32
C PRO A 486 -23.23 14.74 -31.45
N MET A 487 -24.00 15.63 -30.81
CA MET A 487 -23.85 17.08 -30.95
C MET A 487 -22.69 17.58 -30.08
N VAL A 488 -21.50 17.62 -30.66
CA VAL A 488 -20.29 18.12 -30.02
C VAL A 488 -19.80 19.38 -30.74
N PRO A 489 -19.48 20.49 -30.03
CA PRO A 489 -18.91 21.68 -30.66
C PRO A 489 -17.62 21.34 -31.43
N GLU A 490 -17.48 21.82 -32.67
CA GLU A 490 -16.23 21.68 -33.41
C GLU A 490 -15.10 22.40 -32.66
N THR A 491 -14.09 21.63 -32.25
CA THR A 491 -12.86 22.17 -31.66
C THR A 491 -11.68 21.74 -32.54
N PRO A 492 -10.82 22.67 -32.98
CA PRO A 492 -9.58 22.28 -33.66
C PRO A 492 -8.69 21.54 -32.66
N SER A 493 -8.37 20.28 -32.97
CA SER A 493 -7.31 19.52 -32.28
C SER A 493 -6.03 19.66 -33.10
N GLN A 494 -4.94 20.09 -32.45
CA GLN A 494 -3.60 20.08 -33.04
C GLN A 494 -2.66 19.47 -32.01
N THR A 495 -2.66 18.15 -31.88
CA THR A 495 -1.59 17.48 -31.12
C THR A 495 -0.27 17.75 -31.82
N PRO A 496 0.70 18.45 -31.19
CA PRO A 496 2.00 18.65 -31.77
C PRO A 496 2.67 17.28 -31.98
N ALA A 497 3.40 17.10 -33.08
CA ALA A 497 4.24 15.93 -33.22
C ALA A 497 5.26 15.90 -32.06
N PRO A 498 5.54 14.72 -31.47
CA PRO A 498 6.58 14.62 -30.46
C PRO A 498 7.92 15.10 -31.03
N PRO A 499 8.75 15.80 -30.23
CA PRO A 499 10.08 16.20 -30.65
C PRO A 499 10.92 14.96 -30.99
N ILE A 500 11.71 15.07 -32.06
CA ILE A 500 12.68 14.03 -32.44
C ILE A 500 14.02 14.39 -31.80
N TYR A 501 14.58 13.46 -31.04
CA TYR A 501 15.87 13.61 -30.39
C TYR A 501 16.96 12.82 -31.11
N GLU A 502 18.23 13.09 -30.80
CA GLU A 502 19.39 12.41 -31.39
C GLU A 502 19.32 10.89 -31.19
N LEU A 503 18.96 10.43 -29.99
CA LEU A 503 18.85 9.00 -29.69
C LEU A 503 17.50 8.39 -30.06
N SER A 504 16.56 9.14 -30.66
CA SER A 504 15.22 8.64 -31.00
C SER A 504 15.28 7.42 -31.92
N ALA A 505 16.12 7.45 -32.96
CA ALA A 505 16.25 6.33 -33.90
C ALA A 505 16.75 5.03 -33.23
N LEU A 506 17.49 5.15 -32.12
CA LEU A 506 18.03 4.05 -31.34
C LEU A 506 17.01 3.50 -30.34
N LEU A 507 16.30 4.40 -29.64
CA LEU A 507 15.50 4.05 -28.46
C LEU A 507 14.00 3.91 -28.75
N ASP A 508 13.43 4.67 -29.69
CA ASP A 508 12.01 4.60 -30.01
C ASP A 508 11.55 3.18 -30.41
N PRO A 509 12.31 2.41 -31.22
CA PRO A 509 11.92 1.04 -31.57
C PRO A 509 11.80 0.08 -30.39
N LEU A 510 12.43 0.38 -29.24
CA LEU A 510 12.39 -0.49 -28.06
C LEU A 510 11.04 -0.41 -27.33
N TRP A 511 10.31 0.71 -27.44
CA TRP A 511 9.01 0.87 -26.80
C TRP A 511 7.90 0.04 -27.44
N GLU A 512 8.13 -0.46 -28.66
CA GLU A 512 7.24 -1.38 -29.38
C GLU A 512 7.40 -2.84 -28.92
N ASP A 513 8.26 -3.12 -27.93
CA ASP A 513 8.41 -4.45 -27.37
C ASP A 513 7.07 -4.94 -26.76
N PRO A 514 6.56 -6.11 -27.16
CA PRO A 514 5.33 -6.67 -26.58
C PRO A 514 5.36 -6.82 -25.06
N ALA A 515 6.54 -6.95 -24.44
CA ALA A 515 6.70 -6.99 -22.99
C ALA A 515 6.23 -5.69 -22.31
N LEU A 516 6.23 -4.56 -23.04
CA LEU A 516 5.80 -3.25 -22.55
C LEU A 516 4.36 -2.88 -22.96
N ALA A 517 3.65 -3.79 -23.65
CA ALA A 517 2.34 -3.50 -24.22
C ALA A 517 1.36 -2.92 -23.18
N ASN A 518 1.35 -3.44 -21.95
CA ASN A 518 0.47 -2.98 -20.87
C ASN A 518 1.15 -2.02 -19.86
N MET A 519 2.40 -1.61 -20.10
CA MET A 519 3.18 -0.76 -19.19
C MET A 519 3.22 0.71 -19.62
N HIS A 520 3.28 1.60 -18.64
CA HIS A 520 3.62 3.00 -18.80
C HIS A 520 5.12 3.18 -18.60
N GLY A 521 5.77 3.96 -19.48
CA GLY A 521 7.18 4.29 -19.39
C GLY A 521 7.41 5.79 -19.31
N SER A 522 8.43 6.18 -18.56
CA SER A 522 8.96 7.55 -18.53
C SER A 522 10.48 7.45 -18.58
N MET A 523 11.10 8.08 -19.58
CA MET A 523 12.55 8.04 -19.77
C MET A 523 13.09 9.40 -20.19
N ILE A 524 14.27 9.73 -19.70
CA ILE A 524 15.06 10.88 -20.14
C ILE A 524 16.55 10.53 -20.13
N VAL A 525 17.28 11.07 -21.12
CA VAL A 525 18.74 10.98 -21.22
C VAL A 525 19.28 12.37 -21.46
N THR A 526 20.17 12.82 -20.58
CA THR A 526 20.77 14.14 -20.64
C THR A 526 22.28 14.05 -20.64
N SER A 527 22.92 14.73 -21.59
CA SER A 527 24.37 14.92 -21.60
C SER A 527 24.81 15.85 -20.49
N LEU A 528 25.88 15.46 -19.78
CA LEU A 528 26.58 16.29 -18.81
C LEU A 528 27.65 17.17 -19.46
N ASP A 529 27.94 16.97 -20.75
CA ASP A 529 28.99 17.65 -21.49
C ASP A 529 28.43 18.72 -22.45
N ARG A 530 27.13 18.67 -22.75
CA ARG A 530 26.40 19.66 -23.57
C ARG A 530 25.57 20.61 -22.70
N THR A 531 25.11 21.72 -23.28
CA THR A 531 24.29 22.73 -22.58
C THR A 531 23.06 23.13 -23.37
N GLY A 532 22.07 23.77 -22.73
CA GLY A 532 20.86 24.24 -23.39
C GLY A 532 19.98 23.10 -23.90
N ILE A 533 19.29 23.32 -25.03
CA ILE A 533 18.36 22.34 -25.62
C ILE A 533 19.08 21.09 -26.15
N GLU A 534 20.34 21.23 -26.55
CA GLU A 534 21.19 20.14 -27.06
C GLU A 534 21.63 19.17 -25.97
N ALA A 535 21.44 19.52 -24.69
CA ALA A 535 21.76 18.62 -23.59
C ALA A 535 20.80 17.44 -23.48
N THR A 536 19.53 17.57 -23.89
CA THR A 536 18.57 16.45 -23.85
C THR A 536 18.74 15.60 -25.10
N LEU A 537 19.33 14.42 -24.95
CA LEU A 537 19.57 13.48 -26.05
C LEU A 537 18.41 12.53 -26.30
N TYR A 538 17.54 12.36 -25.30
CA TYR A 538 16.30 11.58 -25.41
C TYR A 538 15.26 11.98 -24.37
N ALA A 539 13.99 11.95 -24.74
CA ALA A 539 12.87 11.95 -23.79
C ALA A 539 11.67 11.16 -24.32
N HIS A 540 11.19 10.21 -23.52
CA HIS A 540 9.95 9.48 -23.75
C HIS A 540 9.01 9.71 -22.58
N GLN A 541 7.91 10.46 -22.80
CA GLN A 541 6.92 10.77 -21.76
C GLN A 541 7.57 11.25 -20.43
N ALA A 542 8.69 11.97 -20.52
CA ALA A 542 9.61 12.22 -19.41
C ALA A 542 9.01 13.01 -18.23
N ASP A 543 7.85 13.63 -18.44
CA ASP A 543 7.11 14.40 -17.43
C ASP A 543 6.00 13.59 -16.75
N ARG A 544 5.72 12.35 -17.19
CA ARG A 544 4.70 11.46 -16.62
C ARG A 544 5.06 11.08 -15.19
N TRP A 545 4.10 11.20 -14.27
CA TRP A 545 4.33 10.87 -12.87
C TRP A 545 4.08 9.39 -12.61
N LEU A 546 5.14 8.67 -12.27
CA LEU A 546 5.11 7.25 -12.02
C LEU A 546 5.66 6.97 -10.63
N THR A 547 5.32 5.81 -10.08
CA THR A 547 5.94 5.30 -8.87
C THR A 547 7.39 4.92 -9.20
N PRO A 548 8.39 5.58 -8.59
CA PRO A 548 9.80 5.36 -8.91
C PRO A 548 10.31 4.04 -8.32
N GLY A 549 9.69 3.55 -7.25
CA GLY A 549 10.31 2.54 -6.38
C GLY A 549 11.50 3.11 -5.64
N THR A 550 12.47 2.26 -5.35
CA THR A 550 13.59 2.55 -4.45
C THR A 550 14.65 3.48 -5.02
N ILE A 551 14.57 3.81 -6.32
CA ILE A 551 15.47 4.81 -6.92
C ILE A 551 15.29 6.22 -6.35
N ILE A 552 14.17 6.50 -5.66
CA ILE A 552 13.96 7.77 -4.95
C ILE A 552 15.05 8.05 -3.91
N LYS A 553 15.74 7.01 -3.42
CA LYS A 553 16.88 7.13 -2.50
C LYS A 553 18.02 7.98 -3.06
N GLU A 554 18.08 8.23 -4.37
CA GLU A 554 19.00 9.21 -4.94
C GLU A 554 18.73 10.61 -4.36
N LEU A 555 17.46 11.03 -4.26
CA LEU A 555 17.11 12.32 -3.67
C LEU A 555 17.49 12.37 -2.19
N THR A 556 17.24 11.28 -1.44
CA THR A 556 17.64 11.15 -0.04
C THR A 556 19.16 11.27 0.12
N SER A 557 19.93 10.61 -0.74
CA SER A 557 21.40 10.66 -0.73
C SER A 557 21.94 12.05 -1.08
N ILE A 558 21.34 12.71 -2.07
CA ILE A 558 21.65 14.09 -2.45
C ILE A 558 21.38 15.05 -1.28
N GLY A 559 20.17 14.97 -0.71
CA GLY A 559 19.77 15.78 0.44
C GLY A 559 20.69 15.57 1.63
N ALA A 560 21.12 14.34 1.88
CA ALA A 560 22.02 13.98 2.98
C ALA A 560 23.40 14.62 2.80
N LEU A 561 24.02 14.44 1.63
CA LEU A 561 25.36 14.99 1.36
C LEU A 561 25.36 16.53 1.46
N LEU A 562 24.35 17.20 0.89
CA LEU A 562 24.27 18.66 0.88
C LEU A 562 23.87 19.26 2.24
N THR A 563 23.25 18.46 3.12
CA THR A 563 22.80 18.93 4.44
C THR A 563 23.79 18.60 5.54
N LEU A 564 24.28 17.37 5.56
CA LEU A 564 25.10 16.80 6.64
C LEU A 564 26.59 16.87 6.30
N GLY A 565 26.94 16.66 5.03
CA GLY A 565 28.32 16.53 4.54
C GLY A 565 28.83 15.08 4.56
N GLU A 566 29.72 14.74 3.62
CA GLU A 566 30.23 13.37 3.41
C GLU A 566 30.93 12.75 4.64
N ASN A 567 31.55 13.58 5.48
CA ASN A 567 32.28 13.19 6.70
C ASN A 567 31.41 13.22 7.97
N TYR A 568 30.10 13.43 7.84
CA TYR A 568 29.19 13.41 8.97
C TYR A 568 29.15 12.01 9.59
N SER A 569 29.29 11.93 10.91
CA SER A 569 29.06 10.71 11.68
C SER A 569 27.90 10.91 12.63
N PHE A 570 27.01 9.93 12.67
CA PHE A 570 25.97 9.82 13.68
C PHE A 570 26.61 9.47 15.01
N LYS A 571 25.91 9.75 16.11
CA LYS A 571 26.43 9.47 17.46
C LYS A 571 25.41 8.72 18.31
N THR A 572 25.94 7.96 19.26
CA THR A 572 25.18 7.33 20.34
C THR A 572 25.88 7.60 21.65
N GLU A 573 25.13 8.07 22.65
CA GLU A 573 25.67 8.51 23.95
C GLU A 573 25.21 7.60 25.08
N VAL A 574 26.09 7.39 26.06
CA VAL A 574 25.75 6.79 27.35
C VAL A 574 25.91 7.81 28.47
N LEU A 575 24.90 7.92 29.33
CA LEU A 575 24.81 8.90 30.41
C LEU A 575 24.35 8.25 31.71
N PHE A 576 24.52 8.96 32.83
CA PHE A 576 23.83 8.64 34.07
C PHE A 576 22.81 9.71 34.42
N SER A 577 21.66 9.33 34.99
CA SER A 577 20.73 10.30 35.58
C SER A 577 21.25 10.90 36.89
N LYS A 578 22.19 10.22 37.56
CA LYS A 578 22.95 10.71 38.72
C LYS A 578 24.38 10.17 38.68
N PRO A 579 25.39 10.93 39.17
CA PRO A 579 26.75 10.43 39.26
C PRO A 579 26.86 9.12 40.06
N ALA A 580 27.79 8.25 39.66
CA ALA A 580 28.14 7.06 40.43
C ALA A 580 28.83 7.44 41.74
N ASN A 581 28.62 6.64 42.79
CA ASN A 581 29.36 6.82 44.04
C ASN A 581 30.79 6.26 43.94
N ALA A 582 31.62 6.53 44.95
CA ALA A 582 33.03 6.11 44.99
C ALA A 582 33.23 4.58 44.97
N SER A 583 32.18 3.79 45.24
CA SER A 583 32.22 2.32 45.18
C SER A 583 31.83 1.76 43.81
N GLY A 584 31.58 2.62 42.82
CA GLY A 584 31.18 2.21 41.46
C GLY A 584 29.70 1.79 41.39
N VAL A 585 28.85 2.29 42.28
CA VAL A 585 27.41 2.04 42.26
C VAL A 585 26.68 3.26 41.72
N VAL A 586 25.83 3.05 40.72
CA VAL A 586 24.92 4.07 40.17
C VAL A 586 23.56 3.92 40.86
N GLU A 587 23.22 4.87 41.73
CA GLU A 587 21.89 4.91 42.40
C GLU A 587 20.79 5.47 41.48
N GLY A 588 21.19 6.14 40.39
CA GLY A 588 20.30 6.57 39.32
C GLY A 588 20.21 5.56 38.18
N ASP A 589 19.66 6.02 37.07
CA ASP A 589 19.51 5.27 35.83
C ASP A 589 20.76 5.41 34.96
N VAL A 590 21.03 4.38 34.17
CA VAL A 590 21.92 4.46 33.01
C VAL A 590 21.07 4.78 31.80
N ILE A 591 21.49 5.74 30.99
CA ILE A 591 20.71 6.24 29.86
C ILE A 591 21.49 5.99 28.57
N LEU A 592 20.84 5.39 27.59
CA LEU A 592 21.35 5.19 26.23
C LEU A 592 20.55 6.10 25.29
N LYS A 593 21.22 7.05 24.64
CA LYS A 593 20.57 8.00 23.73
C LYS A 593 21.07 7.83 22.30
N GLY A 594 20.15 7.54 21.40
CA GLY A 594 20.44 7.47 19.96
C GLY A 594 20.15 8.80 19.26
N TYR A 595 21.01 9.15 18.31
CA TYR A 595 20.83 10.30 17.41
C TYR A 595 20.72 9.86 15.94
N GLY A 596 20.16 8.67 15.71
CA GLY A 596 19.86 8.16 14.38
C GLY A 596 21.01 7.43 13.70
N ASP A 597 21.93 6.82 14.45
CA ASP A 597 22.98 5.95 13.87
C ASP A 597 22.35 4.64 13.35
N PRO A 598 22.30 4.40 12.03
CA PRO A 598 21.72 3.18 11.48
C PRO A 598 22.71 1.99 11.53
N THR A 599 23.95 2.23 11.94
CA THR A 599 25.07 1.27 11.90
C THR A 599 25.42 0.68 13.25
N LEU A 600 24.71 1.08 14.32
CA LEU A 600 24.98 0.60 15.68
C LEU A 600 24.75 -0.91 15.78
N ARG A 601 25.75 -1.63 16.26
CA ARG A 601 25.78 -3.09 16.39
C ARG A 601 25.68 -3.53 17.86
N ALA A 602 25.27 -4.76 18.08
CA ALA A 602 25.30 -5.40 19.39
C ALA A 602 26.74 -5.70 19.83
N ASP A 603 27.53 -6.35 18.97
CA ASP A 603 28.92 -6.75 19.20
C ASP A 603 29.67 -7.05 17.87
N HIS A 604 30.95 -7.42 17.97
CA HIS A 604 31.81 -7.76 16.83
C HIS A 604 31.74 -9.23 16.37
N GLN A 605 30.86 -10.09 16.93
CA GLN A 605 30.94 -11.53 16.67
C GLN A 605 30.48 -11.96 15.26
N ASN A 606 29.84 -11.07 14.49
CA ASN A 606 29.39 -11.30 13.11
C ASN A 606 29.90 -10.19 12.18
N ASP A 607 31.15 -10.28 11.73
CA ASP A 607 31.81 -9.23 10.92
C ASP A 607 31.35 -9.15 9.44
N ASP A 608 30.39 -9.98 9.03
CA ASP A 608 29.85 -9.95 7.66
C ASP A 608 28.99 -8.69 7.37
N GLU A 609 28.65 -7.87 8.39
CA GLU A 609 27.65 -6.79 8.30
C GLU A 609 28.17 -5.35 8.56
N GLY A 610 29.48 -5.14 8.60
CA GLY A 610 30.07 -3.79 8.49
C GLY A 610 30.78 -3.25 9.75
N GLN A 611 31.25 -2.00 9.66
CA GLN A 611 32.24 -1.41 10.59
C GLN A 611 31.66 -0.41 11.61
N GLY A 612 30.36 -0.48 11.91
CA GLY A 612 29.71 0.41 12.86
C GLY A 612 30.15 0.19 14.33
N PRO A 613 29.87 1.16 15.22
CA PRO A 613 30.19 1.04 16.64
C PRO A 613 29.31 -0.01 17.33
N THR A 614 29.70 -0.46 18.51
CA THR A 614 28.98 -1.52 19.24
C THR A 614 28.41 -1.07 20.58
N LEU A 615 27.34 -1.72 21.02
CA LEU A 615 26.84 -1.60 22.40
C LEU A 615 27.90 -2.02 23.43
N GLU A 616 28.74 -3.00 23.10
CA GLU A 616 29.87 -3.42 23.92
C GLU A 616 30.87 -2.27 24.19
N GLN A 617 31.18 -1.45 23.19
CA GLN A 617 32.01 -0.24 23.38
C GLN A 617 31.36 0.76 24.33
N LEU A 618 30.04 0.94 24.23
CA LEU A 618 29.30 1.83 25.14
C LEU A 618 29.32 1.33 26.58
N VAL A 619 29.20 0.02 26.79
CA VAL A 619 29.37 -0.60 28.12
C VAL A 619 30.83 -0.46 28.60
N GLY A 620 31.80 -0.51 27.69
CA GLY A 620 33.21 -0.25 27.96
C GLY A 620 33.46 1.07 28.71
N PHE A 621 32.77 2.15 28.33
CA PHE A 621 32.87 3.42 29.06
C PHE A 621 32.39 3.32 30.52
N LEU A 622 31.42 2.45 30.81
CA LEU A 622 30.96 2.19 32.18
C LEU A 622 32.01 1.42 32.97
N THR A 623 32.58 0.37 32.38
CA THR A 623 33.62 -0.43 33.04
C THR A 623 34.88 0.38 33.29
N ASP A 624 35.27 1.26 32.36
CA ASP A 624 36.43 2.16 32.50
C ASP A 624 36.25 3.19 33.61
N LYS A 625 35.00 3.58 33.90
CA LYS A 625 34.65 4.41 35.07
C LYS A 625 34.56 3.61 36.37
N GLY A 626 34.86 2.32 36.34
CA GLY A 626 34.85 1.45 37.52
C GLY A 626 33.44 1.09 38.00
N ILE A 627 32.42 1.18 37.14
CA ILE A 627 31.04 0.83 37.50
C ILE A 627 30.93 -0.68 37.69
N LYS A 628 30.35 -1.07 38.82
CA LYS A 628 30.15 -2.46 39.23
C LYS A 628 28.68 -2.81 39.45
N GLN A 629 27.84 -1.81 39.68
CA GLN A 629 26.43 -2.02 39.98
C GLN A 629 25.56 -0.82 39.57
N VAL A 630 24.36 -1.10 39.08
CA VAL A 630 23.31 -0.10 38.81
C VAL A 630 22.05 -0.50 39.58
N ASN A 631 21.53 0.43 40.38
CA ASN A 631 20.31 0.24 41.16
C ASN A 631 19.07 0.84 40.48
N GLY A 632 19.25 1.78 39.54
CA GLY A 632 18.19 2.34 38.73
C GLY A 632 17.84 1.51 37.49
N ASN A 633 17.12 2.13 36.57
CA ASN A 633 16.71 1.54 35.30
C ASN A 633 17.75 1.79 34.19
N ILE A 634 17.48 1.17 33.05
CA ILE A 634 18.12 1.51 31.78
C ILE A 634 17.09 2.34 31.01
N LEU A 635 17.34 3.64 30.84
CA LEU A 635 16.48 4.50 30.04
C LEU A 635 17.01 4.53 28.60
N VAL A 636 16.12 4.35 27.63
CA VAL A 636 16.44 4.49 26.21
C VAL A 636 15.75 5.74 25.66
N ASP A 637 16.57 6.68 25.19
CA ASP A 637 16.10 7.94 24.61
C ASP A 637 16.22 7.89 23.08
N GLN A 638 15.06 7.90 22.42
CA GLN A 638 14.89 7.97 20.97
C GLN A 638 14.30 9.29 20.47
N SER A 639 14.22 10.31 21.33
CA SER A 639 13.53 11.59 21.07
C SER A 639 14.17 12.47 19.98
N TYR A 640 15.30 12.06 19.42
CA TYR A 640 15.90 12.75 18.28
C TYR A 640 15.02 12.66 17.01
N PHE A 641 14.26 11.57 16.88
CA PHE A 641 13.20 11.42 15.88
C PHE A 641 11.81 11.46 16.53
N ASP A 642 10.78 11.65 15.71
CA ASP A 642 9.40 11.45 16.15
C ASP A 642 9.10 9.97 16.48
N HIS A 643 7.89 9.72 16.99
CA HIS A 643 7.43 8.37 17.33
C HIS A 643 6.81 7.63 16.12
N GLN A 644 7.02 8.10 14.89
CA GLN A 644 6.54 7.41 13.71
C GLN A 644 7.52 6.29 13.35
N LEU A 645 7.25 5.09 13.86
CA LEU A 645 8.13 3.91 13.75
C LEU A 645 8.18 3.27 12.35
N VAL A 646 7.56 3.88 11.36
CA VAL A 646 6.71 3.19 10.40
C VAL A 646 6.61 4.12 9.19
N GLY A 647 7.16 3.76 8.04
CA GLY A 647 7.05 4.60 6.83
C GLY A 647 5.60 4.75 6.36
N LEU A 648 5.18 5.95 5.98
CA LEU A 648 3.82 6.22 5.51
C LEU A 648 3.56 5.51 4.17
N GLY A 649 2.41 4.84 4.06
CA GLY A 649 2.07 4.04 2.91
C GLY A 649 2.95 2.81 2.69
N TRP A 650 3.60 2.32 3.74
CA TRP A 650 4.14 0.96 3.73
C TRP A 650 3.01 -0.04 3.95
N THR A 651 3.23 -1.25 3.46
CA THR A 651 2.20 -2.29 3.45
C THR A 651 2.33 -3.18 4.68
N TRP A 652 1.19 -3.57 5.24
CA TRP A 652 1.14 -4.33 6.49
C TRP A 652 1.79 -5.71 6.36
N ASP A 653 1.72 -6.32 5.17
CA ASP A 653 2.26 -7.65 4.86
C ASP A 653 3.81 -7.65 4.76
N ALA A 654 4.43 -6.48 4.76
CA ALA A 654 5.88 -6.32 4.88
C ALA A 654 6.38 -6.18 6.33
N GLU A 655 5.48 -6.14 7.33
CA GLU A 655 5.80 -5.90 8.75
C GLU A 655 6.88 -6.85 9.30
N LYS A 656 6.90 -8.12 8.87
CA LYS A 656 7.91 -9.10 9.33
C LYS A 656 9.33 -8.73 8.86
N GLN A 657 9.47 -8.09 7.70
CA GLN A 657 10.75 -7.88 7.02
C GLN A 657 11.27 -6.43 7.14
N LEU A 658 10.38 -5.45 7.08
CA LEU A 658 10.73 -4.04 7.18
C LEU A 658 10.98 -3.66 8.63
N ALA A 659 12.17 -3.11 8.87
CA ALA A 659 12.54 -2.64 10.20
C ALA A 659 11.79 -1.35 10.54
N LYS A 660 11.48 -1.20 11.83
CA LYS A 660 10.89 0.02 12.35
C LYS A 660 11.93 1.12 12.50
N VAL A 661 11.53 2.36 12.22
CA VAL A 661 12.39 3.54 12.24
C VAL A 661 12.50 4.10 13.66
N SER A 662 13.70 4.17 14.22
CA SER A 662 13.96 4.79 15.52
C SER A 662 15.31 5.51 15.51
N ALA A 663 15.44 6.57 16.32
CA ALA A 663 16.73 7.23 16.52
C ALA A 663 17.73 6.37 17.29
N LEU A 664 17.27 5.35 18.01
CA LEU A 664 18.10 4.35 18.66
C LEU A 664 17.70 2.98 18.15
N THR A 665 18.54 2.38 17.33
CA THR A 665 18.34 1.04 16.80
C THR A 665 19.67 0.30 16.79
N SER A 666 19.64 -0.98 17.07
CA SER A 666 20.82 -1.85 16.99
C SER A 666 20.53 -2.99 16.04
N GLU A 667 21.52 -3.41 15.26
CA GLU A 667 21.35 -4.44 14.22
C GLU A 667 20.20 -4.11 13.26
N ALA A 668 20.08 -2.83 12.88
CA ALA A 668 19.00 -2.31 12.07
C ALA A 668 17.59 -2.70 12.58
N GLY A 669 17.41 -2.91 13.88
CA GLY A 669 16.13 -3.31 14.48
C GLY A 669 15.68 -4.70 14.04
N LYS A 670 16.62 -5.61 13.78
CA LYS A 670 16.34 -6.98 13.35
C LYS A 670 17.04 -8.02 14.22
N VAL A 671 16.49 -9.22 14.19
CA VAL A 671 17.18 -10.46 14.55
C VAL A 671 17.37 -11.31 13.30
N LYS A 672 18.47 -12.03 13.25
CA LYS A 672 18.83 -13.00 12.22
C LYS A 672 18.57 -14.40 12.73
N LEU A 673 17.75 -15.16 12.02
CA LEU A 673 17.46 -16.55 12.31
C LEU A 673 18.10 -17.45 11.27
N HIS A 674 18.93 -18.38 11.72
CA HIS A 674 19.43 -19.49 10.92
C HIS A 674 18.62 -20.73 11.26
N TYR A 675 18.12 -21.47 10.27
CA TYR A 675 17.37 -22.69 10.52
C TYR A 675 17.64 -23.79 9.49
N LYS A 676 17.52 -25.04 9.92
CA LYS A 676 17.73 -26.23 9.10
C LYS A 676 16.94 -27.43 9.61
N PRO A 677 16.65 -28.43 8.75
CA PRO A 677 16.04 -29.67 9.22
C PRO A 677 16.95 -30.37 10.24
N GLY A 678 16.32 -31.10 11.16
CA GLY A 678 16.99 -32.07 12.02
C GLY A 678 17.54 -33.27 11.24
N LEU A 679 18.09 -34.24 11.95
CA LEU A 679 18.81 -35.36 11.33
C LEU A 679 17.86 -36.45 10.82
N LYS A 680 16.68 -36.59 11.42
CA LYS A 680 15.71 -37.65 11.15
C LYS A 680 14.28 -37.09 11.07
N LYS A 681 13.40 -37.84 10.41
CA LYS A 681 11.97 -37.52 10.35
C LYS A 681 11.40 -37.46 11.77
N GLY A 682 10.68 -36.41 12.09
CA GLY A 682 10.09 -36.16 13.41
C GLY A 682 10.99 -35.36 14.36
N ASP A 683 12.27 -35.17 14.03
CA ASP A 683 13.14 -34.26 14.80
C ASP A 683 12.60 -32.82 14.68
N PRO A 684 12.70 -31.98 15.73
CA PRO A 684 12.38 -30.56 15.61
C PRO A 684 13.29 -29.88 14.58
N VAL A 685 12.80 -28.80 13.97
CA VAL A 685 13.66 -27.93 13.16
C VAL A 685 14.69 -27.26 14.07
N ILE A 686 15.97 -27.32 13.67
CA ILE A 686 17.07 -26.71 14.40
C ILE A 686 17.15 -25.25 14.00
N PHE A 687 17.27 -24.34 14.97
CA PHE A 687 17.49 -22.92 14.70
C PHE A 687 18.52 -22.30 15.66
N ASP A 688 19.09 -21.18 15.25
CA ASP A 688 19.89 -20.26 16.06
C ASP A 688 19.45 -18.82 15.77
N MET A 689 19.56 -17.95 16.78
CA MET A 689 19.17 -16.54 16.69
C MET A 689 20.33 -15.63 17.09
N TRP A 690 20.56 -14.61 16.27
CA TRP A 690 21.52 -13.56 16.55
C TRP A 690 20.92 -12.16 16.35
N PRO A 691 21.19 -11.18 17.22
CA PRO A 691 21.75 -11.34 18.56
C PRO A 691 20.91 -12.28 19.43
N LYS A 692 21.57 -12.96 20.38
CA LYS A 692 20.84 -13.77 21.37
C LYS A 692 20.10 -12.83 22.31
N THR A 693 18.78 -12.91 22.31
CA THR A 693 17.94 -12.04 23.14
C THR A 693 16.68 -12.77 23.59
N SER A 694 16.16 -12.39 24.76
CA SER A 694 14.83 -12.79 25.24
C SER A 694 13.72 -11.86 24.73
N TYR A 695 14.09 -10.79 24.01
CA TYR A 695 13.13 -9.80 23.51
C TYR A 695 12.23 -10.35 22.40
N VAL A 696 12.70 -11.38 21.68
CA VAL A 696 11.93 -12.15 20.70
C VAL A 696 11.63 -13.53 21.29
N ALA A 697 10.35 -13.84 21.46
CA ALA A 697 9.89 -15.16 21.87
C ALA A 697 9.67 -16.05 20.65
N ILE A 698 10.21 -17.26 20.66
CA ILE A 698 10.05 -18.22 19.56
C ILE A 698 9.36 -19.47 20.10
N PHE A 699 8.21 -19.79 19.52
CA PHE A 699 7.48 -21.04 19.73
C PHE A 699 7.78 -21.98 18.56
N GLN A 700 8.27 -23.16 18.88
CA GLN A 700 8.72 -24.14 17.90
C GLN A 700 7.82 -25.37 17.91
N ASP A 701 6.94 -25.45 16.91
CA ASP A 701 6.09 -26.60 16.63
C ASP A 701 6.44 -27.27 15.28
N ALA A 702 7.43 -26.74 14.55
CA ALA A 702 7.85 -27.27 13.26
C ALA A 702 8.69 -28.54 13.41
N THR A 703 8.46 -29.48 12.49
CA THR A 703 9.10 -30.78 12.48
C THR A 703 9.84 -31.05 11.18
N THR A 704 10.84 -31.91 11.25
CA THR A 704 11.60 -32.38 10.10
C THR A 704 10.80 -33.47 9.38
N VAL A 705 10.53 -33.29 8.09
CA VAL A 705 9.80 -34.25 7.27
C VAL A 705 10.73 -35.00 6.32
N SER A 706 10.25 -36.12 5.76
CA SER A 706 11.05 -36.95 4.85
C SER A 706 11.65 -36.15 3.69
N LYS A 707 12.84 -36.55 3.23
CA LYS A 707 13.44 -35.98 2.02
C LYS A 707 12.47 -36.08 0.83
N GLY A 708 12.26 -34.98 0.12
CA GLY A 708 11.35 -34.89 -1.02
C GLY A 708 9.87 -34.71 -0.67
N ALA A 709 9.51 -34.64 0.62
CA ALA A 709 8.18 -34.17 1.02
C ALA A 709 8.01 -32.68 0.67
N GLU A 710 6.76 -32.23 0.57
CA GLU A 710 6.42 -30.83 0.41
C GLU A 710 6.95 -30.00 1.58
N ASN A 711 7.60 -28.87 1.28
CA ASN A 711 8.03 -27.94 2.31
C ASN A 711 6.83 -27.10 2.76
N THR A 712 6.31 -27.41 3.94
CA THR A 712 5.19 -26.70 4.57
C THR A 712 5.66 -25.84 5.76
N PHE A 713 6.98 -25.72 5.95
CA PHE A 713 7.57 -24.90 7.00
C PHE A 713 7.18 -23.44 6.82
N LEU A 714 6.66 -22.83 7.88
CA LEU A 714 6.31 -21.42 7.93
C LEU A 714 6.82 -20.79 9.21
N MET A 715 7.38 -19.58 9.08
CA MET A 715 7.70 -18.71 10.20
C MET A 715 6.70 -17.56 10.24
N LYS A 716 5.74 -17.66 11.16
CA LYS A 716 4.70 -16.66 11.38
C LYS A 716 5.13 -15.71 12.50
N LYS A 717 5.00 -14.40 12.28
CA LYS A 717 5.16 -13.39 13.32
C LYS A 717 3.78 -12.95 13.78
N ASP A 718 3.54 -12.92 15.08
CA ASP A 718 2.32 -12.32 15.62
C ASP A 718 2.36 -10.80 15.36
N ARG A 719 1.27 -10.28 14.81
CA ARG A 719 1.09 -8.85 14.48
C ARG A 719 1.42 -7.96 15.68
N ALA A 720 2.21 -6.90 15.45
CA ALA A 720 2.69 -5.95 16.46
C ALA A 720 3.30 -6.59 17.72
N LYS A 721 3.87 -7.79 17.59
CA LYS A 721 4.52 -8.50 18.70
C LYS A 721 5.87 -9.08 18.29
N ASN A 722 6.76 -9.18 19.26
CA ASN A 722 8.02 -9.91 19.13
C ASN A 722 7.83 -11.40 19.44
N VAL A 723 6.82 -12.02 18.82
CA VAL A 723 6.51 -13.45 18.99
C VAL A 723 6.51 -14.12 17.63
N LEU A 724 7.31 -15.17 17.50
CA LEU A 724 7.43 -15.97 16.29
C LEU A 724 6.95 -17.39 16.55
N HIS A 725 6.21 -17.95 15.59
CA HIS A 725 5.77 -19.33 15.57
C HIS A 725 6.40 -20.01 14.37
N MET A 726 7.22 -21.02 14.63
CA MET A 726 7.76 -21.92 13.63
C MET A 726 6.85 -23.13 13.55
N VAL A 727 6.16 -23.33 12.43
CA VAL A 727 5.17 -24.40 12.25
C VAL A 727 5.40 -25.16 10.94
N GLY A 728 4.77 -26.33 10.80
CA GLY A 728 4.81 -27.13 9.57
C GLY A 728 6.01 -28.08 9.46
N GLY A 729 6.26 -28.56 8.24
CA GLY A 729 7.26 -29.59 7.95
C GLY A 729 8.42 -29.11 7.07
N LEU A 730 9.66 -29.21 7.56
CA LEU A 730 10.88 -28.88 6.81
C LEU A 730 11.59 -30.16 6.29
N PRO A 731 11.75 -30.37 4.97
CA PRO A 731 12.31 -31.61 4.43
C PRO A 731 13.80 -31.85 4.74
N ILE A 732 14.17 -33.10 5.07
CA ILE A 732 15.57 -33.53 5.21
C ILE A 732 16.38 -33.19 3.95
N GLY A 733 17.57 -32.64 4.16
CA GLY A 733 18.53 -32.31 3.10
C GLY A 733 18.36 -30.91 2.52
N MET A 734 17.39 -30.13 3.00
CA MET A 734 17.40 -28.68 2.78
C MET A 734 18.65 -28.07 3.44
N LYS A 735 19.32 -27.19 2.69
CA LYS A 735 20.44 -26.40 3.22
C LYS A 735 19.93 -25.47 4.31
N GLU A 736 20.82 -25.10 5.23
CA GLU A 736 20.53 -24.04 6.19
C GLU A 736 20.04 -22.79 5.48
N GLN A 737 18.96 -22.23 6.00
CA GLN A 737 18.32 -21.02 5.53
C GLN A 737 18.59 -19.91 6.56
N GLN A 738 18.54 -18.68 6.08
CA GLN A 738 18.65 -17.49 6.91
C GLN A 738 17.44 -16.58 6.65
N GLU A 739 16.88 -16.02 7.72
CA GLU A 739 15.81 -15.03 7.64
C GLU A 739 16.09 -13.87 8.59
N LEU A 740 15.91 -12.63 8.13
CA LEU A 740 15.98 -11.44 8.95
C LEU A 740 14.56 -11.03 9.35
N ILE A 741 14.33 -10.84 10.65
CA ILE A 741 13.03 -10.54 11.22
C ILE A 741 13.10 -9.20 11.96
N SER A 742 12.19 -8.28 11.64
CA SER A 742 12.06 -7.01 12.33
C SER A 742 11.55 -7.18 13.76
N VAL A 743 11.99 -6.31 14.66
CA VAL A 743 11.47 -6.23 16.03
C VAL A 743 10.54 -5.04 16.22
N GLU A 744 9.62 -5.19 17.17
CA GLU A 744 8.79 -4.12 17.72
C GLU A 744 9.59 -3.27 18.71
N GLU A 745 9.40 -1.94 18.70
CA GLU A 745 10.10 -0.98 19.56
C GLU A 745 11.65 -1.13 19.54
N PRO A 746 12.33 -0.77 18.43
CA PRO A 746 13.77 -0.95 18.27
C PRO A 746 14.63 -0.30 19.36
N ALA A 747 14.20 0.83 19.93
CA ALA A 747 14.92 1.48 21.03
C ALA A 747 14.92 0.62 22.30
N ILE A 748 13.78 0.00 22.65
CA ILE A 748 13.71 -0.93 23.78
C ILE A 748 14.57 -2.17 23.48
N TYR A 749 14.53 -2.68 22.25
CA TYR A 749 15.40 -3.79 21.83
C TYR A 749 16.88 -3.47 22.05
N SER A 750 17.37 -2.31 21.58
CA SER A 750 18.74 -1.84 21.85
C SER A 750 19.04 -1.76 23.34
N GLY A 751 18.11 -1.26 24.15
CA GLY A 751 18.27 -1.20 25.60
C GLY A 751 18.36 -2.58 26.27
N VAL A 752 17.60 -3.58 25.77
CA VAL A 752 17.66 -4.97 26.25
C VAL A 752 19.00 -5.60 25.90
N LEU A 753 19.50 -5.40 24.68
CA LEU A 753 20.83 -5.86 24.29
C LEU A 753 21.92 -5.18 25.12
N PHE A 754 21.82 -3.86 25.33
CA PHE A 754 22.77 -3.11 26.15
C PHE A 754 22.80 -3.63 27.59
N LEU A 755 21.62 -3.88 28.18
CA LEU A 755 21.48 -4.48 29.49
C LEU A 755 22.18 -5.85 29.57
N GLN A 756 21.97 -6.71 28.58
CA GLN A 756 22.64 -8.03 28.51
C GLN A 756 24.16 -7.87 28.45
N LYS A 757 24.67 -6.95 27.62
CA LYS A 757 26.12 -6.68 27.55
C LYS A 757 26.70 -6.13 28.86
N MET A 758 25.96 -5.29 29.59
CA MET A 758 26.36 -4.87 30.93
C MET A 758 26.55 -6.08 31.87
N GLN A 759 25.62 -7.03 31.84
CA GLN A 759 25.72 -8.26 32.65
C GLN A 759 26.87 -9.16 32.21
N ASP A 760 27.03 -9.36 30.90
CA ASP A 760 28.13 -10.14 30.31
C ASP A 760 29.50 -9.57 30.71
N MET A 761 29.60 -8.24 30.81
CA MET A 761 30.81 -7.53 31.23
C MET A 761 30.92 -7.32 32.77
N GLY A 762 30.08 -8.00 33.55
CA GLY A 762 30.21 -8.07 35.00
C GLY A 762 29.59 -6.91 35.80
N ILE A 763 28.80 -6.04 35.17
CA ILE A 763 28.03 -5.01 35.87
C ILE A 763 26.74 -5.63 36.41
N ARG A 764 26.55 -5.57 37.73
CA ARG A 764 25.34 -6.09 38.39
C ARG A 764 24.18 -5.10 38.27
N LEU A 765 22.97 -5.62 38.06
CA LEU A 765 21.75 -4.83 38.03
C LEU A 765 20.85 -5.21 39.21
N ALA A 766 20.11 -4.25 39.74
CA ALA A 766 19.07 -4.56 40.71
C ALA A 766 18.01 -5.47 40.07
N PRO A 767 17.41 -6.43 40.80
CA PRO A 767 16.35 -7.30 40.27
C PRO A 767 15.12 -6.55 39.74
N THR A 768 14.95 -5.30 40.16
CA THR A 768 13.85 -4.41 39.77
C THR A 768 14.18 -3.53 38.57
N SER A 769 15.43 -3.51 38.10
CA SER A 769 15.86 -2.69 36.95
C SER A 769 15.12 -3.12 35.68
N LYS A 770 14.58 -2.14 34.97
CA LYS A 770 13.88 -2.35 33.68
C LYS A 770 14.53 -1.53 32.58
N VAL A 771 14.29 -1.92 31.34
CA VAL A 771 14.53 -1.08 30.16
C VAL A 771 13.25 -0.29 29.89
N LEU A 772 13.34 1.04 29.84
CA LEU A 772 12.19 1.92 29.68
C LEU A 772 12.49 3.01 28.65
N LEU A 773 11.48 3.39 27.86
CA LEU A 773 11.54 4.62 27.07
C LEU A 773 11.55 5.83 27.99
N GLY A 774 12.46 6.77 27.75
CA GLY A 774 12.53 8.01 28.53
C GLY A 774 13.51 9.01 27.94
N ALA A 775 13.13 10.30 27.96
CA ALA A 775 14.03 11.37 27.57
C ALA A 775 15.15 11.55 28.60
N VAL A 776 16.34 12.00 28.14
CA VAL A 776 17.45 12.33 29.05
C VAL A 776 17.04 13.43 30.04
N PRO A 777 17.11 13.17 31.36
CA PRO A 777 16.92 14.20 32.38
C PRO A 777 17.94 15.35 32.25
N VAL A 778 17.52 16.58 32.60
CA VAL A 778 18.36 17.78 32.48
C VAL A 778 19.68 17.67 33.26
N GLU A 779 19.67 17.00 34.41
CA GLU A 779 20.82 16.84 35.31
C GLU A 779 21.72 15.65 34.94
N SER A 780 21.52 15.03 33.78
CA SER A 780 22.28 13.84 33.38
C SER A 780 23.73 14.14 33.04
N VAL A 781 24.61 13.21 33.42
CA VAL A 781 26.06 13.32 33.18
C VAL A 781 26.46 12.36 32.07
N LYS A 782 27.02 12.90 30.97
CA LYS A 782 27.56 12.11 29.86
C LYS A 782 28.80 11.33 30.31
N ILE A 783 28.81 10.04 29.99
CA ILE A 783 29.88 9.10 30.35
C ILE A 783 30.75 8.76 29.16
N GLY A 784 30.13 8.55 27.99
CA GLY A 784 30.83 8.22 26.76
C GLY A 784 29.96 8.45 25.53
N GLU A 785 30.60 8.36 24.37
CA GLU A 785 29.97 8.48 23.06
C GLU A 785 30.72 7.57 22.09
N VAL A 786 29.97 6.92 21.21
CA VAL A 786 30.49 6.29 20.00
C VAL A 786 29.97 7.03 18.77
N GLN A 787 30.71 6.94 17.68
CA GLN A 787 30.36 7.55 16.40
C GLN A 787 30.25 6.48 15.31
N SER A 788 29.32 6.67 14.39
CA SER A 788 29.17 5.84 13.21
C SER A 788 30.37 5.99 12.28
N VAL A 789 30.48 5.08 11.30
CA VAL A 789 31.28 5.34 10.11
C VAL A 789 30.78 6.61 9.38
N PRO A 790 31.62 7.28 8.57
CA PRO A 790 31.23 8.48 7.83
C PRO A 790 30.03 8.26 6.90
N LEU A 791 29.24 9.31 6.67
CA LEU A 791 28.03 9.29 5.86
C LEU A 791 28.26 8.71 4.45
N GLN A 792 29.39 9.00 3.81
CA GLN A 792 29.70 8.44 2.49
C GLN A 792 29.70 6.90 2.48
N ASP A 793 30.16 6.24 3.55
CA ASP A 793 30.20 4.78 3.66
C ASP A 793 28.81 4.23 3.98
N ILE A 794 28.04 4.96 4.79
CA ILE A 794 26.62 4.67 5.06
C ILE A 794 25.81 4.71 3.77
N LEU A 795 26.04 5.70 2.91
CA LEU A 795 25.38 5.81 1.61
C LEU A 795 25.75 4.67 0.66
N VAL A 796 27.01 4.20 0.70
CA VAL A 796 27.41 2.98 -0.04
C VAL A 796 26.58 1.79 0.40
N TRP A 797 26.40 1.57 1.71
CA TRP A 797 25.58 0.47 2.22
C TRP A 797 24.10 0.64 1.85
N GLN A 798 23.54 1.83 2.04
CA GLN A 798 22.16 2.14 1.65
C GLN A 798 21.91 1.82 0.18
N ASN A 799 22.77 2.31 -0.71
CA ASN A 799 22.53 2.29 -2.15
C ASN A 799 22.87 0.94 -2.78
N LYS A 800 23.90 0.25 -2.30
CA LYS A 800 24.29 -1.07 -2.85
C LYS A 800 23.46 -2.22 -2.29
N ASN A 801 22.95 -2.10 -1.05
CA ASN A 801 22.10 -3.13 -0.42
C ASN A 801 20.60 -2.81 -0.49
N ASP A 802 20.23 -1.65 -1.07
CA ASP A 802 18.86 -1.14 -1.13
C ASP A 802 18.19 -0.98 0.25
N ASP A 803 18.96 -0.54 1.27
CA ASP A 803 18.50 -0.53 2.65
C ASP A 803 17.47 0.60 2.91
N HIS A 804 16.24 0.19 3.22
CA HIS A 804 15.13 1.11 3.47
C HIS A 804 15.23 1.84 4.80
N LEU A 805 15.71 1.17 5.86
CA LEU A 805 15.81 1.76 7.18
C LEU A 805 16.83 2.91 7.17
N PHE A 806 17.97 2.68 6.51
CA PHE A 806 19.01 3.69 6.36
C PHE A 806 18.47 4.95 5.68
N ALA A 807 17.72 4.80 4.59
CA ALA A 807 17.12 5.92 3.88
C ALA A 807 16.15 6.73 4.76
N GLU A 808 15.26 6.05 5.51
CA GLU A 808 14.33 6.75 6.41
C GLU A 808 15.06 7.45 7.57
N MET A 809 16.05 6.80 8.19
CA MET A 809 16.81 7.38 9.30
C MET A 809 17.66 8.58 8.84
N ILE A 810 18.33 8.47 7.69
CA ILE A 810 19.09 9.58 7.09
C ILE A 810 18.14 10.75 6.79
N ASN A 811 16.97 10.48 6.20
CA ASN A 811 15.98 11.52 5.93
C ASN A 811 15.50 12.23 7.21
N LYS A 812 15.17 11.48 8.27
CA LYS A 812 14.81 12.10 9.55
C LYS A 812 15.97 12.89 10.15
N ALA A 813 17.21 12.46 9.98
CA ALA A 813 18.39 13.21 10.42
C ALA A 813 18.61 14.52 9.64
N ILE A 814 18.32 14.54 8.32
CA ILE A 814 18.27 15.78 7.53
C ILE A 814 17.25 16.75 8.14
N GLY A 815 16.04 16.27 8.41
CA GLY A 815 14.98 17.06 9.04
C GLY A 815 15.39 17.61 10.41
N ALA A 816 15.94 16.76 11.27
CA ALA A 816 16.44 17.13 12.59
C ALA A 816 17.56 18.18 12.50
N ARG A 817 18.47 18.04 11.53
CA ARG A 817 19.59 18.99 11.34
C ARG A 817 19.13 20.35 10.83
N LYS A 818 18.19 20.39 9.87
CA LYS A 818 17.73 21.64 9.24
C LYS A 818 16.67 22.37 10.04
N THR A 819 15.78 21.65 10.70
CA THR A 819 14.55 22.22 11.30
C THR A 819 14.37 21.89 12.78
N SER A 820 15.31 21.15 13.38
CA SER A 820 15.17 20.57 14.73
C SER A 820 13.99 19.60 14.89
N LYS A 821 13.42 19.12 13.76
CA LYS A 821 12.33 18.13 13.73
C LYS A 821 12.79 16.88 12.99
N GLY A 822 13.07 15.81 13.74
CA GLY A 822 13.42 14.50 13.17
C GLY A 822 12.22 13.74 12.63
N THR A 823 11.57 14.29 11.60
CA THR A 823 10.35 13.75 10.98
C THR A 823 10.61 13.46 9.50
N THR A 824 9.85 12.51 8.92
CA THR A 824 10.00 12.17 7.50
C THR A 824 9.67 13.37 6.61
N GLU A 825 8.59 14.09 6.92
CA GLU A 825 8.15 15.29 6.20
C GLU A 825 9.24 16.38 6.20
N ALA A 826 9.82 16.69 7.36
CA ALA A 826 10.85 17.74 7.46
C ALA A 826 12.11 17.40 6.67
N GLY A 827 12.51 16.12 6.60
CA GLY A 827 13.66 15.68 5.79
C GLY A 827 13.40 15.81 4.29
N ILE A 828 12.21 15.42 3.84
CA ILE A 828 11.79 15.54 2.44
C ILE A 828 11.72 17.00 2.04
N ALA A 829 11.07 17.84 2.84
CA ALA A 829 10.94 19.27 2.60
C ALA A 829 12.31 19.96 2.50
N ALA A 830 13.24 19.63 3.41
CA ALA A 830 14.60 20.17 3.37
C ALA A 830 15.35 19.80 2.08
N THR A 831 15.18 18.57 1.60
CA THR A 831 15.77 18.11 0.33
C THR A 831 15.13 18.82 -0.86
N GLN A 832 13.81 18.94 -0.88
CA GLN A 832 13.06 19.65 -1.91
C GLN A 832 13.44 21.13 -1.99
N ASP A 833 13.64 21.80 -0.86
CA ASP A 833 14.06 23.21 -0.83
C ASP A 833 15.44 23.42 -1.48
N ILE A 834 16.38 22.50 -1.25
CA ILE A 834 17.70 22.53 -1.88
C ILE A 834 17.58 22.34 -3.39
N LEU A 835 16.85 21.32 -3.83
CA LEU A 835 16.67 21.02 -5.26
C LEU A 835 15.94 22.17 -5.99
N LYS A 836 14.96 22.78 -5.33
CA LYS A 836 14.25 23.95 -5.84
C LYS A 836 15.19 25.14 -6.04
N SER A 837 16.18 25.32 -5.16
CA SER A 837 17.21 26.36 -5.32
C SER A 837 18.10 26.14 -6.55
N TRP A 838 18.20 24.90 -7.05
CA TRP A 838 18.87 24.54 -8.30
C TRP A 838 17.97 24.64 -9.54
N GLY A 839 16.72 25.09 -9.36
CA GLY A 839 15.72 25.15 -10.43
C GLY A 839 15.13 23.80 -10.82
N VAL A 840 15.30 22.75 -10.01
CA VAL A 840 14.61 21.47 -10.20
C VAL A 840 13.14 21.65 -9.83
N ASN A 841 12.24 21.12 -10.66
CA ASN A 841 10.81 21.13 -10.34
C ASN A 841 10.51 20.13 -9.23
N THR A 842 10.26 20.63 -8.01
CA THR A 842 9.94 19.81 -6.84
C THR A 842 8.45 19.66 -6.54
N ASN A 843 7.59 20.02 -7.50
CA ASN A 843 6.17 19.67 -7.44
C ASN A 843 6.01 18.18 -7.80
N TYR A 844 6.30 17.30 -6.84
CA TYR A 844 6.06 15.86 -6.91
C TYR A 844 5.65 15.36 -5.53
N ASP A 845 5.06 14.17 -5.47
CA ASP A 845 4.66 13.57 -4.20
C ASP A 845 5.74 12.59 -3.73
N MET A 846 6.34 12.89 -2.58
CA MET A 846 7.27 12.02 -1.88
C MET A 846 6.76 11.88 -0.45
N LEU A 847 6.31 10.68 -0.10
CA LEU A 847 5.69 10.33 1.18
C LEU A 847 6.66 9.57 2.10
N ASP A 848 7.60 8.83 1.51
CA ASP A 848 8.71 8.18 2.21
C ASP A 848 10.05 8.48 1.53
N ALA A 849 11.15 8.19 2.22
CA ALA A 849 12.51 8.42 1.72
C ALA A 849 13.15 7.18 1.06
N SER A 850 12.59 6.01 1.32
CA SER A 850 13.12 4.72 0.89
C SER A 850 12.56 4.20 -0.43
N GLY A 851 11.40 4.70 -0.86
CA GLY A 851 10.71 4.27 -2.08
C GLY A 851 9.96 2.95 -1.95
N VAL A 852 9.73 2.48 -0.72
CA VAL A 852 8.89 1.30 -0.45
C VAL A 852 7.42 1.66 -0.66
N THR A 853 7.03 2.87 -0.26
CA THR A 853 5.68 3.37 -0.49
C THR A 853 5.37 3.47 -1.97
N ARG A 854 4.14 3.08 -2.33
CA ARG A 854 3.63 3.24 -3.70
C ARG A 854 2.94 4.58 -3.92
N TYR A 855 2.95 5.47 -2.94
CA TYR A 855 2.43 6.83 -3.05
C TYR A 855 3.44 7.83 -3.59
N ASN A 856 4.74 7.49 -3.60
CA ASN A 856 5.73 8.33 -4.26
C ASN A 856 5.38 8.41 -5.76
N LEU A 857 5.26 9.63 -6.27
CA LEU A 857 4.92 9.93 -7.65
C LEU A 857 5.77 11.10 -8.13
N LEU A 858 6.66 10.84 -9.08
CA LEU A 858 7.46 11.86 -9.77
C LEU A 858 7.74 11.42 -11.21
N SER A 859 8.25 12.36 -12.01
CA SER A 859 8.68 12.09 -13.36
C SER A 859 10.17 11.74 -13.47
N ALA A 860 10.54 11.05 -14.56
CA ALA A 860 11.94 10.79 -14.85
C ALA A 860 12.74 12.09 -15.01
N ARG A 861 12.12 13.14 -15.57
CA ARG A 861 12.74 14.47 -15.70
C ARG A 861 13.10 15.06 -14.34
N GLN A 862 12.20 15.00 -13.35
CA GLN A 862 12.44 15.61 -12.04
C GLN A 862 13.65 14.98 -11.33
N LEU A 863 13.79 13.65 -11.41
CA LEU A 863 14.93 12.94 -10.83
C LEU A 863 16.23 13.20 -11.61
N ASN A 864 16.16 13.10 -12.95
CA ASN A 864 17.32 13.33 -13.81
C ASN A 864 17.86 14.77 -13.71
N ASP A 865 16.98 15.76 -13.60
CA ASP A 865 17.42 17.15 -13.39
C ASP A 865 18.19 17.30 -12.07
N ALA A 866 17.80 16.58 -11.01
CA ALA A 866 18.58 16.56 -9.77
C ALA A 866 19.98 15.94 -9.98
N LEU A 867 20.08 14.85 -10.74
CA LEU A 867 21.37 14.21 -11.08
C LEU A 867 22.28 15.11 -11.91
N VAL A 868 21.72 15.79 -12.92
CA VAL A 868 22.47 16.71 -13.79
C VAL A 868 22.99 17.89 -12.97
N ARG A 869 22.19 18.45 -12.07
CA ARG A 869 22.61 19.54 -11.19
C ARG A 869 23.67 19.11 -10.18
N LEU A 870 23.52 17.91 -9.62
CA LEU A 870 24.48 17.33 -8.69
C LEU A 870 25.86 17.15 -9.32
N ALA A 871 25.94 16.76 -10.60
CA ALA A 871 27.20 16.54 -11.30
C ALA A 871 28.16 17.75 -11.33
N GLY A 872 27.63 18.96 -11.10
CA GLY A 872 28.41 20.20 -10.95
C GLY A 872 28.78 20.57 -9.51
N GLN A 873 28.43 19.76 -8.51
CA GLN A 873 28.65 20.04 -7.08
C GLN A 873 29.89 19.30 -6.53
N ALA A 874 30.42 19.78 -5.40
CA ALA A 874 31.59 19.19 -4.75
C ALA A 874 31.29 17.78 -4.19
N GLU A 875 30.03 17.51 -3.85
CA GLU A 875 29.52 16.27 -3.28
C GLU A 875 29.34 15.15 -4.31
N TYR A 876 29.42 15.46 -5.61
CA TYR A 876 29.22 14.50 -6.70
C TYR A 876 30.08 13.23 -6.58
N PRO A 877 31.39 13.28 -6.28
CA PRO A 877 32.22 12.07 -6.19
C PRO A 877 31.74 11.11 -5.09
N ALA A 878 31.32 11.62 -3.93
CA ALA A 878 30.79 10.80 -2.85
C ALA A 878 29.48 10.11 -3.26
N PHE A 879 28.56 10.86 -3.88
CA PHE A 879 27.32 10.30 -4.43
C PHE A 879 27.60 9.23 -5.50
N TYR A 880 28.42 9.56 -6.50
CA TYR A 880 28.76 8.68 -7.62
C TYR A 880 29.43 7.37 -7.17
N ASN A 881 30.19 7.40 -6.08
CA ASN A 881 30.83 6.21 -5.50
C ASN A 881 29.89 5.34 -4.67
N SER A 882 28.77 5.91 -4.20
CA SER A 882 27.73 5.15 -3.48
C SER A 882 26.89 4.25 -4.40
N LEU A 883 26.77 4.59 -5.69
CA LEU A 883 25.94 3.86 -6.65
C LEU A 883 26.48 2.45 -6.96
N SER A 884 25.57 1.54 -7.32
CA SER A 884 25.93 0.19 -7.76
C SER A 884 26.60 0.23 -9.12
N ILE A 885 27.62 -0.61 -9.33
CA ILE A 885 28.37 -0.69 -10.58
C ILE A 885 27.93 -1.93 -11.36
N ALA A 886 27.50 -1.71 -12.60
CA ALA A 886 27.05 -2.77 -13.50
C ALA A 886 28.06 -3.92 -13.64
N GLY A 887 27.60 -5.14 -13.35
CA GLY A 887 28.40 -6.37 -13.43
C GLY A 887 29.47 -6.52 -12.35
N VAL A 888 29.52 -5.65 -11.35
CA VAL A 888 30.57 -5.61 -10.32
C VAL A 888 29.99 -5.75 -8.91
N ASP A 889 29.04 -4.89 -8.51
CA ASP A 889 28.53 -4.87 -7.15
C ASP A 889 27.08 -4.37 -7.02
N GLY A 890 26.57 -4.39 -5.79
CA GLY A 890 25.23 -3.94 -5.42
C GLY A 890 24.11 -4.63 -6.20
N THR A 891 23.03 -3.90 -6.45
CA THR A 891 21.84 -4.40 -7.16
C THR A 891 22.09 -4.72 -8.64
N LEU A 892 23.21 -4.26 -9.20
CA LEU A 892 23.61 -4.50 -10.59
C LEU A 892 24.71 -5.55 -10.74
N LYS A 893 25.14 -6.20 -9.64
CA LYS A 893 26.26 -7.15 -9.63
C LYS A 893 26.15 -8.24 -10.69
N ASP A 894 24.93 -8.73 -10.95
CA ASP A 894 24.65 -9.81 -11.88
C ASP A 894 24.02 -9.37 -13.21
N ARG A 895 23.87 -8.05 -13.42
CA ARG A 895 23.31 -7.44 -14.64
C ARG A 895 24.41 -6.89 -15.53
N LEU A 896 24.14 -6.77 -16.83
CA LEU A 896 25.02 -6.09 -17.81
C LEU A 896 26.47 -6.62 -17.92
N LYS A 897 26.74 -7.86 -17.48
CA LYS A 897 28.07 -8.48 -17.64
C LYS A 897 28.36 -8.72 -19.12
N ARG A 898 29.62 -8.51 -19.51
CA ARG A 898 30.14 -8.67 -20.88
C ARG A 898 29.48 -7.73 -21.90
N THR A 899 29.09 -6.55 -21.45
CA THR A 899 28.57 -5.45 -22.27
C THR A 899 29.47 -4.22 -22.11
N ASP A 900 29.33 -3.21 -22.98
CA ASP A 900 30.03 -1.92 -22.84
C ASP A 900 29.60 -1.13 -21.57
N ALA A 901 28.49 -1.53 -20.93
CA ALA A 901 28.05 -0.95 -19.66
C ALA A 901 28.77 -1.55 -18.44
N GLN A 902 29.41 -2.72 -18.54
CA GLN A 902 30.07 -3.37 -17.41
C GLN A 902 31.20 -2.48 -16.85
N GLY A 903 31.16 -2.18 -15.54
CA GLY A 903 32.13 -1.31 -14.89
C GLY A 903 32.00 0.18 -15.22
N ASN A 904 31.11 0.54 -16.15
CA ASN A 904 30.90 1.88 -16.69
C ASN A 904 29.59 2.48 -16.17
N LEU A 905 28.47 1.77 -16.29
CA LEU A 905 27.19 2.20 -15.74
C LEU A 905 27.25 2.16 -14.20
N ARG A 906 26.92 3.30 -13.58
CA ARG A 906 26.69 3.43 -12.15
C ARG A 906 25.29 3.92 -11.89
N ALA A 907 24.48 3.10 -11.23
CA ALA A 907 23.06 3.39 -11.09
C ALA A 907 22.45 2.74 -9.85
N LEU A 908 21.31 3.30 -9.41
CA LEU A 908 20.33 2.58 -8.62
C LEU A 908 19.34 1.90 -9.55
N SER A 909 18.96 0.67 -9.21
CA SER A 909 17.86 -0.04 -9.87
C SER A 909 16.85 -0.51 -8.84
N SER A 910 15.57 -0.48 -9.21
CA SER A 910 14.47 -0.92 -8.37
C SER A 910 13.57 -1.88 -9.14
N GLN A 911 13.21 -3.00 -8.53
CA GLN A 911 12.24 -3.94 -9.09
C GLN A 911 11.27 -4.43 -8.03
N SER A 912 9.99 -4.13 -8.23
CA SER A 912 8.90 -4.67 -7.42
C SER A 912 7.72 -5.07 -8.31
N GLN A 913 6.66 -5.61 -7.75
CA GLN A 913 5.48 -5.98 -8.55
C GLN A 913 4.91 -4.74 -9.24
N GLY A 914 4.93 -4.74 -10.57
CA GLY A 914 4.41 -3.68 -11.41
C GLY A 914 5.20 -2.36 -11.41
N VAL A 915 6.43 -2.33 -10.87
CA VAL A 915 7.34 -1.18 -10.92
C VAL A 915 8.75 -1.67 -11.24
N SER A 916 9.39 -1.09 -12.24
CA SER A 916 10.79 -1.33 -12.57
C SER A 916 11.44 -0.02 -12.99
N SER A 917 12.57 0.32 -12.39
CA SER A 917 13.21 1.62 -12.62
C SER A 917 14.72 1.52 -12.53
N ILE A 918 15.41 2.37 -13.27
CA ILE A 918 16.88 2.52 -13.19
C ILE A 918 17.25 3.98 -13.44
N THR A 919 18.22 4.48 -12.66
CA THR A 919 18.67 5.88 -12.72
C THR A 919 20.12 5.97 -12.32
N GLY A 920 20.86 6.88 -12.95
CA GLY A 920 22.27 7.10 -12.66
C GLY A 920 23.03 7.64 -13.86
N TYR A 921 24.28 7.19 -14.01
CA TYR A 921 25.24 7.74 -14.96
C TYR A 921 25.91 6.66 -15.80
N VAL A 922 26.15 6.96 -17.07
CA VAL A 922 26.88 6.11 -18.00
C VAL A 922 27.74 6.96 -18.92
N THR A 923 28.93 6.50 -19.28
CA THR A 923 29.76 7.15 -20.30
C THR A 923 29.61 6.38 -21.62
N THR A 924 29.29 7.06 -22.71
CA THR A 924 29.18 6.44 -24.03
C THR A 924 30.56 6.03 -24.54
N LYS A 925 30.59 5.15 -25.54
CA LYS A 925 31.81 4.79 -26.25
C LYS A 925 32.40 5.96 -27.07
N GLY A 926 31.62 7.02 -27.28
CA GLY A 926 32.06 8.33 -27.78
C GLY A 926 32.72 9.22 -26.71
N ASN A 927 32.84 8.76 -25.46
CA ASN A 927 33.29 9.51 -24.27
C ASN A 927 32.35 10.62 -23.80
N GLU A 928 31.07 10.59 -24.20
CA GLU A 928 30.07 11.52 -23.69
C GLU A 928 29.48 10.99 -22.37
N ARG A 929 29.42 11.84 -21.34
CA ARG A 929 28.87 11.48 -20.02
C ARG A 929 27.39 11.77 -19.99
N LEU A 930 26.58 10.77 -19.63
CA LEU A 930 25.13 10.85 -19.60
C LEU A 930 24.60 10.68 -18.17
N ALA A 931 23.59 11.47 -17.83
CA ALA A 931 22.61 11.13 -16.79
C ALA A 931 21.41 10.47 -17.47
N VAL A 932 20.89 9.41 -16.84
CA VAL A 932 19.79 8.60 -17.37
C VAL A 932 18.82 8.32 -16.24
N THR A 933 17.52 8.49 -16.51
CA THR A 933 16.46 8.01 -15.63
C THR A 933 15.38 7.32 -16.47
N LEU A 934 15.00 6.12 -16.05
CA LEU A 934 13.97 5.29 -16.64
C LEU A 934 13.06 4.75 -15.53
N ILE A 935 11.74 4.95 -15.68
CA ILE A 935 10.72 4.46 -14.77
C ILE A 935 9.64 3.74 -15.59
N LEU A 936 9.33 2.51 -15.20
CA LEU A 936 8.29 1.66 -15.80
C LEU A 936 7.27 1.27 -14.74
N ASN A 937 5.99 1.45 -15.04
CA ASN A 937 4.87 1.06 -14.17
C ASN A 937 3.84 0.25 -14.95
N GLY A 938 3.12 -0.65 -14.27
CA GLY A 938 2.06 -1.45 -14.86
C GLY A 938 2.40 -2.94 -14.89
N TYR A 939 1.54 -3.74 -15.51
CA TYR A 939 1.64 -5.19 -15.43
C TYR A 939 2.75 -5.73 -16.34
N THR A 940 3.55 -6.69 -15.85
CA THR A 940 4.48 -7.49 -16.67
C THR A 940 4.33 -8.98 -16.43
N ASN A 941 4.59 -9.78 -17.48
CA ASN A 941 4.57 -11.24 -17.44
C ASN A 941 5.78 -11.85 -16.72
N SER A 942 6.90 -11.12 -16.70
CA SER A 942 8.16 -11.57 -16.11
C SER A 942 8.99 -10.36 -15.73
N ARG A 943 9.48 -10.34 -14.49
CA ARG A 943 10.43 -9.31 -14.05
C ARG A 943 11.72 -9.40 -14.86
N GLU A 944 12.17 -10.62 -15.16
CA GLU A 944 13.37 -10.89 -15.95
C GLU A 944 13.27 -10.39 -17.40
N GLU A 945 12.08 -10.40 -18.02
CA GLU A 945 11.86 -9.77 -19.33
C GLU A 945 12.07 -8.26 -19.26
N ILE A 946 11.55 -7.61 -18.22
CA ILE A 946 11.73 -6.16 -18.03
C ILE A 946 13.18 -5.82 -17.70
N SER A 947 13.86 -6.57 -16.82
CA SER A 947 15.28 -6.35 -16.54
C SER A 947 16.12 -6.46 -17.80
N ARG A 948 15.83 -7.43 -18.68
CA ARG A 948 16.53 -7.58 -19.96
C ARG A 948 16.27 -6.42 -20.90
N TRP A 949 15.05 -5.91 -20.94
CA TRP A 949 14.72 -4.73 -21.74
C TRP A 949 15.46 -3.49 -21.24
N GLU A 950 15.47 -3.25 -19.92
CA GLU A 950 16.25 -2.17 -19.28
C GLU A 950 17.75 -2.31 -19.55
N ASP A 951 18.30 -3.52 -19.40
CA ASP A 951 19.71 -3.80 -19.66
C ASP A 951 20.06 -3.50 -21.12
N LYS A 952 19.19 -3.87 -22.07
CA LYS A 952 19.37 -3.55 -23.48
C LYS A 952 19.40 -2.03 -23.72
N VAL A 953 18.52 -1.27 -23.07
CA VAL A 953 18.54 0.20 -23.14
C VAL A 953 19.89 0.74 -22.64
N MET A 954 20.35 0.29 -21.47
CA MET A 954 21.61 0.75 -20.89
C MET A 954 22.85 0.34 -21.70
N GLU A 955 22.85 -0.86 -22.28
CA GLU A 955 23.89 -1.33 -23.18
C GLU A 955 23.97 -0.46 -24.44
N LEU A 956 22.83 -0.14 -25.05
CA LEU A 956 22.79 0.72 -26.24
C LEU A 956 23.34 2.12 -25.94
N LEU A 957 22.97 2.71 -24.80
CA LEU A 957 23.52 3.99 -24.36
C LEU A 957 25.03 3.92 -24.14
N ALA A 958 25.53 2.89 -23.47
CA ALA A 958 26.96 2.71 -23.24
C ALA A 958 27.75 2.51 -24.55
N SER A 959 27.18 1.80 -25.52
CA SER A 959 27.81 1.50 -26.82
C SER A 959 27.74 2.64 -27.84
N TYR A 960 26.94 3.68 -27.57
CA TYR A 960 26.66 4.75 -28.52
C TYR A 960 27.92 5.53 -28.94
N GLN A 961 28.01 5.80 -30.25
CA GLN A 961 29.02 6.63 -30.91
C GLN A 961 28.32 7.41 -32.03
N ASP A 962 28.58 8.72 -32.10
CA ASP A 962 28.01 9.64 -33.11
C ASP A 962 28.30 9.24 -34.56
#